data_AF-H5XQJ5-F1
#
_entry.id   AF-H5XQJ5-F1
#
_cell.length_a   1.000
_cell.length_b   1.000
_cell.length_c   1.000
_cell.angle_alpha   90.00
_cell.angle_beta   90.00
_cell.angle_gamma   90.00
#
_symmetry.space_group_name_H-M   'P 1'
#
loop_
_entity.id
_entity.type
_entity.pdbx_description
1 polymer ?
#
loop_
_entity_poly.entity_id
_entity_poly.type
_entity_poly.pdbx_seq_one_letter_code
_entity_poly.pdbx_strand_id
1 'polypeptide(L)'
;MAGEAVGGSGVGDGRLIEWTGERCVPWVHDYQVIYEHYHRYAFALRFAAGKRVLDLASGEGYGSAMLATTAAEVVGLDIDEATVAHASATYPLGNLRFTVGSITDPEVLADEEPFDVVTCFEAVEHVAEQDELMRLVRARLAPDGVLLCSTPDVAVYTHDHGNENPYHVKELTRDGFRQLLAGTFEHVTLLRQNVAVGSLVHDGPERGDVETHTLNGTPGQGWSVSPGAPHTYLLGVASAVPVEVPRASVLTDPDLTLVAHSRSDEIAELTAAVSTLRASLEHAENNLRGEQAESRRRADERDAALARAADAERRHAEAVGENTDLRERLARHAKRLAWLSDHTGELRRTVGALAAENAKLKAEQSALAQRLISRYRSTVERVAPRGTRLRDAYESALGRPKGVLPTPVEDTSPVGVTTSVDPIVSVVVPVYGNWSYTRRCLASIEANLPDTPFEVIVVDDASPDGSADLVARCPGVRLVRAERNQGFVHSCNLGARHAGGEFVLFLNNDTEVHEGWLDSLVSAFEKHRDIGLAGSKLVYPDGTLQECGGIIWADGTGWNYGRGDNPHEPRYATLRDVDYCSGAAVMVRKSLFDSLGGFDTRYAPAYYEDTDLAFAVRAAGYRTVVQPESVVTHHEGISNGTDVSSGVKRHQELNRAVFVEKWADALAHHRPEASPRNLWLGRNRTSRGHGGGIVLVADHQVPRTDEDSGSVRMSRILDLLVGLDQRVVFFPMNGALPERYTSALYQAGVTVVADAGQRQEFLREAGTELRLAVLSRPQVAWQLLEQVRQYAPDCVVAYDTVDLHFVRLGRQAELAKELGDEPEYVSLSRRAEALRELELGLTRASDVTLTVSDDERRVLAELVPSARVKVLSNIHSASPAPTFPDGRRDVLFVGGFDHVPNRDAARWLAEEIMPLVRREHPAAVAHIVGSKPPREVLDLERDGVVVHGWVEDLAVKYREARVVVAPLRFGAGVKGKVGEALSHGVPVVGTTLALEGMDLRDGESAIVGDTAEQLARGISSVLTDDGLWTRLARAGRTAVEAGFGPDVARSTLSELLTGADPVD
;
A
#
# COMPACT_ATOMS: atom_id res chain seq x y z
N MET A 1 -27.74 1.91 21.28
CA MET A 1 -27.35 1.84 22.70
C MET A 1 -26.06 2.62 22.84
N ALA A 2 -26.12 3.69 23.62
CA ALA A 2 -25.02 4.60 23.91
C ALA A 2 -23.89 3.92 24.72
N GLY A 3 -22.68 4.48 24.66
CA GLY A 3 -21.60 4.18 25.61
C GLY A 3 -20.18 4.34 25.07
N GLU A 4 -19.80 5.59 24.82
CA GLU A 4 -18.58 6.27 25.31
C GLU A 4 -17.17 5.63 25.33
N ALA A 5 -16.21 6.52 25.00
CA ALA A 5 -14.96 6.83 25.74
C ALA A 5 -13.67 6.04 25.45
N VAL A 6 -12.47 6.65 25.40
CA VAL A 6 -12.00 8.05 25.58
C VAL A 6 -10.56 8.18 25.04
N GLY A 7 -10.34 9.25 24.26
CA GLY A 7 -9.35 10.35 24.35
C GLY A 7 -7.92 10.24 24.91
N GLY A 8 -7.09 11.11 24.29
CA GLY A 8 -6.19 12.09 24.94
C GLY A 8 -4.69 11.80 24.77
N SER A 9 -3.78 12.74 24.53
CA SER A 9 -3.68 14.21 24.39
C SER A 9 -2.17 14.47 24.09
N GLY A 10 -1.63 15.57 23.57
CA GLY A 10 -2.06 16.93 23.26
C GLY A 10 -0.80 17.81 23.27
N VAL A 11 -0.62 18.69 22.28
CA VAL A 11 0.09 20.00 22.31
C VAL A 11 -0.48 20.73 21.10
N GLY A 12 -1.49 21.59 21.18
CA GLY A 12 -1.54 22.86 21.90
C GLY A 12 -1.92 23.96 20.89
N ASP A 13 -2.99 23.73 20.11
CA ASP A 13 -3.56 24.76 19.25
C ASP A 13 -4.59 25.48 20.14
N GLY A 14 -4.30 26.71 20.56
CA GLY A 14 -5.03 27.45 21.60
C GLY A 14 -6.48 27.83 21.26
N ARG A 15 -7.17 27.01 20.49
CA ARG A 15 -8.55 27.20 20.03
C ARG A 15 -9.50 26.63 21.07
N LEU A 16 -10.48 27.44 21.48
CA LEU A 16 -11.42 27.11 22.54
C LEU A 16 -12.80 26.68 21.99
N ILE A 17 -12.94 26.63 20.65
CA ILE A 17 -14.17 26.24 19.95
C ILE A 17 -13.85 25.30 18.77
N GLU A 18 -14.80 24.41 18.45
CA GLU A 18 -14.75 23.52 17.27
C GLU A 18 -15.70 24.02 16.17
N TRP A 19 -15.46 23.64 14.91
CA TRP A 19 -16.37 23.99 13.82
C TRP A 19 -17.62 23.11 13.84
N THR A 20 -18.77 23.71 14.13
CA THR A 20 -20.08 23.03 14.20
C THR A 20 -20.96 23.26 12.97
N GLY A 21 -20.51 24.12 12.03
CA GLY A 21 -21.32 24.63 10.92
C GLY A 21 -22.22 25.82 11.27
N GLU A 22 -22.35 26.18 12.56
CA GLU A 22 -23.13 27.35 13.02
C GLU A 22 -22.40 28.69 12.78
N ARG A 23 -21.06 28.68 12.79
CA ARG A 23 -20.21 29.87 12.67
C ARG A 23 -19.17 29.68 11.58
N CYS A 24 -18.87 30.76 10.84
CA CYS A 24 -17.73 30.78 9.92
C CYS A 24 -16.41 30.78 10.71
N VAL A 25 -15.51 29.84 10.40
CA VAL A 25 -14.16 29.77 10.97
C VAL A 25 -13.08 29.83 9.87
N PRO A 26 -12.03 30.64 9.98
CA PRO A 26 -11.06 30.84 8.88
C PRO A 26 -10.16 29.65 8.53
N TRP A 27 -10.23 28.55 9.29
CA TRP A 27 -9.32 27.40 9.20
C TRP A 27 -9.93 26.14 8.54
N VAL A 28 -11.13 26.23 7.98
CA VAL A 28 -11.72 25.14 7.17
C VAL A 28 -11.44 25.35 5.68
N HIS A 29 -11.40 24.27 4.90
CA HIS A 29 -11.14 24.33 3.45
C HIS A 29 -12.41 24.65 2.62
N ASP A 30 -13.25 25.55 3.13
CA ASP A 30 -14.42 26.10 2.42
C ASP A 30 -14.12 27.54 1.97
N TYR A 31 -13.36 27.64 0.87
CA TYR A 31 -12.82 28.90 0.37
C TYR A 31 -13.91 29.89 -0.04
N GLN A 32 -15.04 29.43 -0.55
CA GLN A 32 -16.11 30.31 -1.00
C GLN A 32 -16.75 31.06 0.18
N VAL A 33 -17.11 30.34 1.25
CA VAL A 33 -17.67 30.92 2.47
C VAL A 33 -16.71 31.94 3.08
N ILE A 34 -15.41 31.65 3.07
CA ILE A 34 -14.37 32.57 3.54
C ILE A 34 -14.34 33.86 2.70
N TYR A 35 -14.35 33.77 1.37
CA TYR A 35 -14.36 34.94 0.48
C TYR A 35 -15.59 35.83 0.72
N GLU A 36 -16.77 35.23 0.89
CA GLU A 36 -18.02 35.95 1.13
C GLU A 36 -18.01 36.65 2.49
N HIS A 37 -17.63 35.94 3.55
CA HIS A 37 -17.55 36.48 4.91
C HIS A 37 -16.53 37.60 5.07
N TYR A 38 -15.29 37.42 4.59
CA TYR A 38 -14.27 38.46 4.66
C TYR A 38 -14.65 39.71 3.84
N HIS A 39 -15.34 39.54 2.70
CA HIS A 39 -15.77 40.67 1.88
C HIS A 39 -16.84 41.54 2.57
N ARG A 40 -17.81 40.95 3.30
CA ARG A 40 -18.83 41.73 4.05
C ARG A 40 -18.20 42.62 5.11
N TYR A 41 -17.26 42.09 5.89
CA TYR A 41 -16.55 42.88 6.89
C TYR A 41 -15.59 43.90 6.26
N ALA A 42 -14.93 43.58 5.14
CA ALA A 42 -14.09 44.55 4.42
C ALA A 42 -14.91 45.75 3.93
N PHE A 43 -16.12 45.50 3.40
CA PHE A 43 -17.06 46.55 3.04
C PHE A 43 -17.48 47.41 4.23
N ALA A 44 -17.64 46.82 5.42
CA ALA A 44 -18.02 47.53 6.64
C ALA A 44 -16.93 48.47 7.19
N LEU A 45 -15.64 48.26 6.84
CA LEU A 45 -14.52 49.06 7.36
C LEU A 45 -14.66 50.57 7.13
N ARG A 46 -15.28 50.96 6.01
CA ARG A 46 -15.49 52.38 5.66
C ARG A 46 -16.47 53.10 6.60
N PHE A 47 -17.42 52.36 7.17
CA PHE A 47 -18.40 52.89 8.11
C PHE A 47 -17.84 52.87 9.54
N ALA A 48 -16.99 51.89 9.83
CA ALA A 48 -16.35 51.72 11.14
C ALA A 48 -15.27 52.77 11.46
N ALA A 49 -14.64 53.38 10.45
CA ALA A 49 -13.46 54.23 10.63
C ALA A 49 -13.65 55.35 11.66
N GLY A 50 -12.90 55.30 12.78
CA GLY A 50 -12.96 56.27 13.87
C GLY A 50 -14.27 56.28 14.68
N LYS A 51 -15.12 55.28 14.51
CA LYS A 51 -16.45 55.18 15.13
C LYS A 51 -16.51 54.09 16.21
N ARG A 52 -17.57 54.13 17.04
CA ARG A 52 -17.92 53.05 17.98
C ARG A 52 -18.81 52.03 17.28
N VAL A 53 -18.36 50.78 17.23
CA VAL A 53 -19.00 49.70 16.45
C VAL A 53 -19.48 48.58 17.37
N LEU A 54 -20.71 48.12 17.17
CA LEU A 54 -21.25 46.92 17.81
C LEU A 54 -21.38 45.81 16.74
N ASP A 55 -20.69 44.69 16.95
CA ASP A 55 -20.74 43.53 16.07
C ASP A 55 -21.59 42.43 16.71
N LEU A 56 -22.83 42.29 16.25
CA LEU A 56 -23.79 41.31 16.75
C LEU A 56 -23.54 39.94 16.11
N ALA A 57 -23.56 38.88 16.93
CA ALA A 57 -23.15 37.53 16.55
C ALA A 57 -21.72 37.48 16.00
N SER A 58 -20.77 38.02 16.77
CA SER A 58 -19.38 38.19 16.36
C SER A 58 -18.62 36.88 16.07
N GLY A 59 -19.16 35.74 16.48
CA GLY A 59 -18.56 34.43 16.27
C GLY A 59 -17.15 34.35 16.87
N GLU A 60 -16.23 33.69 16.17
CA GLU A 60 -14.85 33.49 16.63
C GLU A 60 -14.01 34.79 16.69
N GLY A 61 -14.48 35.87 16.06
CA GLY A 61 -13.97 37.23 16.27
C GLY A 61 -13.08 37.81 15.16
N TYR A 62 -12.75 37.08 14.09
CA TYR A 62 -11.93 37.62 12.98
C TYR A 62 -12.55 38.88 12.35
N GLY A 63 -13.88 38.92 12.22
CA GLY A 63 -14.62 40.05 11.65
C GLY A 63 -14.53 41.28 12.53
N SER A 64 -14.77 41.14 13.83
CA SER A 64 -14.62 42.21 14.82
C SER A 64 -13.17 42.70 14.92
N ALA A 65 -12.19 41.78 14.82
CA ALA A 65 -10.78 42.13 14.75
C ALA A 65 -10.43 42.93 13.49
N MET A 66 -11.05 42.61 12.34
CA MET A 66 -10.88 43.39 11.12
C MET A 66 -11.50 44.79 11.27
N LEU A 67 -12.70 44.92 11.85
CA LEU A 67 -13.32 46.22 12.14
C LEU A 67 -12.47 47.09 13.08
N ALA A 68 -11.84 46.47 14.09
CA ALA A 68 -10.99 47.15 15.05
C ALA A 68 -9.72 47.76 14.42
N THR A 69 -9.37 47.40 13.18
CA THR A 69 -8.23 48.01 12.47
C THR A 69 -8.47 49.47 12.11
N THR A 70 -9.73 49.91 11.95
CA THR A 70 -10.08 51.30 11.61
C THR A 70 -10.99 51.96 12.64
N ALA A 71 -11.75 51.20 13.43
CA ALA A 71 -12.67 51.72 14.43
C ALA A 71 -12.00 52.35 15.65
N ALA A 72 -12.68 53.31 16.27
CA ALA A 72 -12.23 53.85 17.56
C ALA A 72 -12.43 52.83 18.69
N GLU A 73 -13.52 52.07 18.62
CA GLU A 73 -13.87 51.03 19.59
C GLU A 73 -14.80 50.00 18.92
N VAL A 74 -14.59 48.70 19.18
CA VAL A 74 -15.45 47.62 18.74
C VAL A 74 -15.87 46.76 19.93
N VAL A 75 -17.18 46.49 20.03
CA VAL A 75 -17.75 45.54 20.97
C VAL A 75 -18.34 44.38 20.17
N GLY A 76 -17.76 43.20 20.27
CA GLY A 76 -18.32 41.96 19.72
C GLY A 76 -19.28 41.31 20.72
N LEU A 77 -20.49 40.98 20.29
CA LEU A 77 -21.50 40.31 21.12
C LEU A 77 -21.78 38.92 20.55
N ASP A 78 -21.59 37.87 21.34
CA ASP A 78 -22.02 36.51 20.99
C ASP A 78 -22.75 35.90 22.20
N ILE A 79 -23.67 34.97 21.94
CA ILE A 79 -24.44 34.29 22.97
C ILE A 79 -23.62 33.20 23.68
N ASP A 80 -22.61 32.65 23.01
CA ASP A 80 -21.81 31.54 23.52
C ASP A 80 -20.57 32.02 24.30
N GLU A 81 -20.51 31.65 25.59
CA GLU A 81 -19.44 32.05 26.51
C GLU A 81 -18.07 31.49 26.08
N ALA A 82 -18.02 30.27 25.52
CA ALA A 82 -16.77 29.67 25.05
C ALA A 82 -16.21 30.39 23.81
N THR A 83 -17.09 30.79 22.89
CA THR A 83 -16.78 31.59 21.71
C THR A 83 -16.25 32.97 22.09
N VAL A 84 -16.88 33.66 23.05
CA VAL A 84 -16.38 34.94 23.57
C VAL A 84 -15.00 34.80 24.22
N ALA A 85 -14.77 33.73 24.98
CA ALA A 85 -13.47 33.44 25.57
C ALA A 85 -12.40 33.15 24.49
N HIS A 86 -12.77 32.41 23.42
CA HIS A 86 -11.90 32.18 22.26
C HIS A 86 -11.52 33.48 21.57
N ALA A 87 -12.51 34.29 21.18
CA ALA A 87 -12.32 35.53 20.45
C ALA A 87 -11.42 36.50 21.24
N SER A 88 -11.66 36.61 22.55
CA SER A 88 -10.86 37.44 23.46
C SER A 88 -9.39 36.99 23.57
N ALA A 89 -9.14 35.68 23.50
CA ALA A 89 -7.80 35.12 23.53
C ALA A 89 -7.07 35.24 22.17
N THR A 90 -7.79 35.05 21.07
CA THR A 90 -7.25 35.09 19.70
C THR A 90 -6.97 36.52 19.25
N TYR A 91 -7.80 37.50 19.63
CA TYR A 91 -7.73 38.89 19.15
C TYR A 91 -7.59 39.93 20.29
N PRO A 92 -6.43 39.98 20.99
CA PRO A 92 -6.21 40.87 22.14
C PRO A 92 -5.89 42.32 21.71
N LEU A 93 -6.79 42.96 20.95
CA LEU A 93 -6.62 44.35 20.49
C LEU A 93 -7.16 45.33 21.54
N GLY A 94 -6.43 46.43 21.80
CA GLY A 94 -6.74 47.35 22.90
C GLY A 94 -8.04 48.17 22.73
N ASN A 95 -8.60 48.20 21.52
CA ASN A 95 -9.86 48.86 21.17
C ASN A 95 -10.98 47.85 20.82
N LEU A 96 -10.78 46.55 21.08
CA LEU A 96 -11.75 45.49 20.85
C LEU A 96 -12.05 44.77 22.17
N ARG A 97 -13.33 44.61 22.49
CA ARG A 97 -13.77 43.71 23.56
C ARG A 97 -14.89 42.82 23.08
N PHE A 98 -15.00 41.63 23.67
CA PHE A 98 -16.12 40.71 23.44
C PHE A 98 -16.95 40.56 24.71
N THR A 99 -18.28 40.52 24.56
CA THR A 99 -19.25 40.42 25.64
C THR A 99 -20.22 39.27 25.36
N VAL A 100 -20.62 38.54 26.41
CA VAL A 100 -21.65 37.51 26.30
C VAL A 100 -23.03 38.15 26.40
N GLY A 101 -23.92 37.87 25.44
CA GLY A 101 -25.31 38.30 25.51
C GLY A 101 -26.15 37.91 24.29
N SER A 102 -27.48 37.91 24.47
CA SER A 102 -28.40 37.59 23.38
C SER A 102 -28.70 38.82 22.52
N ILE A 103 -28.71 38.63 21.19
CA ILE A 103 -29.08 39.67 20.23
C ILE A 103 -30.60 39.98 20.22
N THR A 104 -31.39 39.29 21.05
CA THR A 104 -32.83 39.53 21.25
C THR A 104 -33.16 40.09 22.64
N ASP A 105 -32.17 40.27 23.52
CA ASP A 105 -32.38 40.81 24.86
C ASP A 105 -32.32 42.35 24.84
N PRO A 106 -33.43 43.08 25.12
CA PRO A 106 -33.46 44.54 25.08
C PRO A 106 -32.65 45.22 26.20
N GLU A 107 -32.23 44.48 27.22
CA GLU A 107 -31.40 45.00 28.33
C GLU A 107 -29.90 44.83 28.06
N VAL A 108 -29.51 44.03 27.07
CA VAL A 108 -28.09 43.82 26.74
C VAL A 108 -27.44 45.16 26.34
N LEU A 109 -26.32 45.51 26.97
CA LEU A 109 -25.61 46.78 26.76
C LEU A 109 -26.49 48.04 27.00
N ALA A 110 -27.50 47.99 27.87
CA ALA A 110 -28.37 49.15 28.15
C ALA A 110 -27.64 50.35 28.79
N ASP A 111 -26.58 50.07 29.54
CA ASP A 111 -25.75 51.07 30.21
C ASP A 111 -24.64 51.65 29.31
N GLU A 112 -24.47 51.12 28.10
CA GLU A 112 -23.48 51.61 27.14
C GLU A 112 -23.98 52.85 26.40
N GLU A 113 -23.06 53.75 26.06
CA GLU A 113 -23.38 54.85 25.13
C GLU A 113 -23.80 54.28 23.75
N PRO A 114 -24.67 54.96 22.99
CA PRO A 114 -25.07 54.50 21.66
C PRO A 114 -23.90 54.28 20.71
N PHE A 115 -24.02 53.29 19.82
CA PHE A 115 -23.04 52.95 18.80
C PHE A 115 -23.32 53.69 17.50
N ASP A 116 -22.26 54.13 16.82
CA ASP A 116 -22.36 54.79 15.52
C ASP A 116 -22.70 53.77 14.40
N VAL A 117 -22.21 52.54 14.53
CA VAL A 117 -22.40 51.46 13.54
C VAL A 117 -22.74 50.15 14.24
N VAL A 118 -23.71 49.42 13.70
CA VAL A 118 -24.02 48.06 14.12
C VAL A 118 -23.85 47.12 12.92
N THR A 119 -23.06 46.05 13.08
CA THR A 119 -22.94 44.94 12.11
C THR A 119 -23.71 43.71 12.62
N CYS A 120 -24.35 42.98 11.71
CA CYS A 120 -25.12 41.76 12.01
C CYS A 120 -25.17 40.88 10.75
N PHE A 121 -24.11 40.12 10.49
CA PHE A 121 -23.97 39.31 9.29
C PHE A 121 -24.33 37.84 9.57
N GLU A 122 -25.19 37.25 8.74
CA GLU A 122 -25.63 35.85 8.82
C GLU A 122 -26.13 35.45 10.23
N ALA A 123 -26.96 36.31 10.83
CA ALA A 123 -27.49 36.12 12.19
C ALA A 123 -29.01 36.32 12.29
N VAL A 124 -29.63 36.98 11.31
CA VAL A 124 -31.08 37.31 11.32
C VAL A 124 -31.94 36.06 11.12
N GLU A 125 -31.46 35.11 10.32
CA GLU A 125 -32.07 33.82 10.04
C GLU A 125 -32.01 32.85 11.22
N HIS A 126 -31.10 33.09 12.17
CA HIS A 126 -30.90 32.26 13.35
C HIS A 126 -31.82 32.62 14.52
N VAL A 127 -32.58 33.71 14.44
CA VAL A 127 -33.53 34.15 15.48
C VAL A 127 -34.98 34.09 15.02
N ALA A 128 -35.87 33.54 15.85
CA ALA A 128 -37.31 33.54 15.57
C ALA A 128 -37.92 34.95 15.70
N GLU A 129 -37.49 35.69 16.73
CA GLU A 129 -37.98 37.02 17.11
C GLU A 129 -37.25 38.17 16.38
N GLN A 130 -37.24 38.14 15.05
CA GLN A 130 -36.53 39.14 14.21
C GLN A 130 -36.93 40.61 14.51
N ASP A 131 -38.17 40.87 14.93
CA ASP A 131 -38.64 42.22 15.33
C ASP A 131 -38.05 42.68 16.68
N GLU A 132 -37.69 41.76 17.58
CA GLU A 132 -36.95 42.07 18.82
C GLU A 132 -35.52 42.49 18.50
N LEU A 133 -34.84 41.74 17.62
CA LEU A 133 -33.50 42.08 17.14
C LEU A 133 -33.47 43.50 16.54
N MET A 134 -34.43 43.84 15.68
CA MET A 134 -34.51 45.20 15.10
C MET A 134 -34.74 46.28 16.15
N ARG A 135 -35.52 46.01 17.21
CA ARG A 135 -35.71 46.95 18.32
C ARG A 135 -34.45 47.11 19.16
N LEU A 136 -33.71 46.04 19.43
CA LEU A 136 -32.41 46.11 20.09
C LEU A 136 -31.45 46.98 19.26
N VAL A 137 -31.32 46.70 17.97
CA VAL A 137 -30.48 47.50 17.07
C VAL A 137 -30.88 48.98 17.15
N ARG A 138 -32.17 49.30 17.05
CA ARG A 138 -32.64 50.69 17.14
C ARG A 138 -32.36 51.35 18.49
N ALA A 139 -32.40 50.58 19.58
CA ALA A 139 -32.13 51.08 20.92
C ALA A 139 -30.63 51.31 21.19
N ARG A 140 -29.75 50.58 20.50
CA ARG A 140 -28.29 50.69 20.64
C ARG A 140 -27.62 51.57 19.60
N LEU A 141 -28.28 51.84 18.48
CA LEU A 141 -27.76 52.69 17.42
C LEU A 141 -28.00 54.18 17.72
N ALA A 142 -27.00 55.01 17.48
CA ALA A 142 -27.12 56.47 17.56
C ALA A 142 -28.19 56.97 16.57
N PRO A 143 -28.80 58.15 16.80
CA PRO A 143 -29.86 58.69 15.93
C PRO A 143 -29.48 58.80 14.44
N ASP A 144 -28.19 59.04 14.15
CA ASP A 144 -27.58 59.12 12.82
C ASP A 144 -26.71 57.90 12.46
N GLY A 145 -26.80 56.82 13.24
CA GLY A 145 -26.01 55.61 13.04
C GLY A 145 -26.49 54.72 11.90
N VAL A 146 -25.66 53.75 11.52
CA VAL A 146 -25.88 52.85 10.39
C VAL A 146 -25.92 51.37 10.81
N LEU A 147 -26.90 50.61 10.30
CA LEU A 147 -26.94 49.15 10.40
C LEU A 147 -26.42 48.51 9.10
N LEU A 148 -25.50 47.56 9.21
CA LEU A 148 -25.05 46.69 8.13
C LEU A 148 -25.41 45.24 8.49
N CYS A 149 -26.26 44.60 7.68
CA CYS A 149 -26.71 43.24 7.96
C CYS A 149 -26.85 42.39 6.70
N SER A 150 -26.71 41.08 6.85
CA SER A 150 -26.90 40.09 5.78
C SER A 150 -27.72 38.89 6.26
N THR A 151 -28.36 38.21 5.31
CA THR A 151 -29.10 36.96 5.51
C THR A 151 -29.13 36.23 4.15
N PRO A 152 -29.12 34.89 4.10
CA PRO A 152 -29.20 34.16 2.85
C PRO A 152 -30.57 34.36 2.18
N ASP A 153 -30.60 34.49 0.85
CA ASP A 153 -31.86 34.59 0.10
C ASP A 153 -32.45 33.20 -0.12
N VAL A 154 -33.52 32.87 0.61
CA VAL A 154 -34.15 31.54 0.59
C VAL A 154 -34.58 31.11 -0.81
N ALA A 155 -34.89 32.08 -1.69
CA ALA A 155 -35.31 31.80 -3.06
C ALA A 155 -34.21 31.18 -3.92
N VAL A 156 -32.94 31.32 -3.52
CA VAL A 156 -31.75 30.77 -4.20
C VAL A 156 -31.11 29.66 -3.34
N TYR A 157 -31.07 29.84 -2.02
CA TYR A 157 -30.36 28.97 -1.08
C TYR A 157 -30.97 27.56 -0.95
N THR A 158 -32.30 27.44 -0.89
CA THR A 158 -32.99 26.17 -0.59
C THR A 158 -33.42 25.38 -1.84
N HIS A 159 -33.52 26.03 -3.01
CA HIS A 159 -34.00 25.41 -4.25
C HIS A 159 -32.91 24.80 -5.14
N ASP A 160 -31.67 25.32 -5.14
CA ASP A 160 -30.59 24.84 -6.03
C ASP A 160 -29.51 23.98 -5.34
N HIS A 161 -29.48 23.91 -4.00
CA HIS A 161 -28.41 23.20 -3.26
C HIS A 161 -28.86 22.15 -2.24
N GLY A 162 -30.18 21.94 -2.01
CA GLY A 162 -30.67 20.89 -1.11
C GLY A 162 -30.16 20.99 0.34
N ASN A 163 -29.71 22.17 0.76
CA ASN A 163 -29.14 22.43 2.08
C ASN A 163 -30.26 22.78 3.06
N GLU A 164 -30.59 21.87 3.98
CA GLU A 164 -31.32 22.21 5.20
C GLU A 164 -30.28 22.50 6.30
N ASN A 165 -30.07 23.77 6.64
CA ASN A 165 -29.26 24.13 7.81
C ASN A 165 -30.18 24.12 9.05
N PRO A 166 -30.01 23.18 10.01
CA PRO A 166 -30.90 23.06 11.17
C PRO A 166 -30.85 24.27 12.11
N TYR A 167 -29.89 25.17 11.93
CA TYR A 167 -29.74 26.40 12.71
C TYR A 167 -30.46 27.61 12.12
N HIS A 168 -30.97 27.54 10.87
CA HIS A 168 -31.78 28.61 10.27
C HIS A 168 -33.23 28.53 10.77
N VAL A 169 -33.53 29.25 11.85
CA VAL A 169 -34.85 29.24 12.51
C VAL A 169 -35.92 29.94 11.65
N LYS A 170 -35.56 30.99 10.90
CA LYS A 170 -36.48 31.73 10.02
C LYS A 170 -35.76 32.42 8.87
N GLU A 171 -35.73 31.77 7.70
CA GLU A 171 -35.14 32.31 6.48
C GLU A 171 -36.05 33.36 5.81
N LEU A 172 -35.45 34.32 5.09
CA LEU A 172 -36.16 35.42 4.45
C LEU A 172 -35.91 35.41 2.94
N THR A 173 -36.96 35.67 2.16
CA THR A 173 -36.77 36.12 0.76
C THR A 173 -36.29 37.55 0.76
N ARG A 174 -35.73 38.02 -0.37
CA ARG A 174 -35.41 39.44 -0.59
C ARG A 174 -36.51 40.41 -0.14
N ASP A 175 -37.77 40.14 -0.47
CA ASP A 175 -38.89 41.02 -0.14
C ASP A 175 -39.21 40.98 1.36
N GLY A 176 -39.15 39.79 1.98
CA GLY A 176 -39.30 39.62 3.43
C GLY A 176 -38.22 40.39 4.21
N PHE A 177 -36.96 40.32 3.77
CA PHE A 177 -35.86 41.05 4.39
C PHE A 177 -36.00 42.57 4.24
N ARG A 178 -36.41 43.05 3.05
CA ARG A 178 -36.71 44.49 2.85
C ARG A 178 -37.78 44.98 3.82
N GLN A 179 -38.85 44.20 3.99
CA GLN A 179 -39.97 44.57 4.84
C GLN A 179 -39.57 44.65 6.32
N LEU A 180 -38.76 43.69 6.79
CA LEU A 180 -38.22 43.70 8.16
C LEU A 180 -37.44 45.00 8.45
N LEU A 181 -36.50 45.37 7.58
CA LEU A 181 -35.67 46.56 7.75
C LEU A 181 -36.49 47.85 7.64
N ALA A 182 -37.41 47.93 6.68
CA ALA A 182 -38.24 49.11 6.45
C ALA A 182 -39.24 49.38 7.59
N GLY A 183 -39.54 48.38 8.41
CA GLY A 183 -40.33 48.54 9.63
C GLY A 183 -39.63 49.40 10.70
N THR A 184 -38.29 49.50 10.65
CA THR A 184 -37.48 50.20 11.67
C THR A 184 -36.71 51.40 11.11
N PHE A 185 -36.34 51.34 9.83
CA PHE A 185 -35.52 52.37 9.16
C PHE A 185 -36.24 52.96 7.95
N GLU A 186 -36.24 54.29 7.84
CA GLU A 186 -36.87 55.01 6.72
C GLU A 186 -36.13 54.78 5.38
N HIS A 187 -34.82 54.59 5.44
CA HIS A 187 -33.96 54.41 4.27
C HIS A 187 -33.31 53.02 4.28
N VAL A 188 -33.78 52.15 3.38
CA VAL A 188 -33.27 50.77 3.24
C VAL A 188 -32.77 50.52 1.82
N THR A 189 -31.50 50.12 1.72
CA THR A 189 -30.85 49.66 0.49
C THR A 189 -30.46 48.20 0.64
N LEU A 190 -30.86 47.36 -0.31
CA LEU A 190 -30.46 45.95 -0.34
C LEU A 190 -29.39 45.74 -1.41
N LEU A 191 -28.34 45.03 -1.04
CA LEU A 191 -27.23 44.64 -1.91
C LEU A 191 -27.25 43.11 -2.09
N ARG A 192 -26.57 42.60 -3.14
CA ARG A 192 -26.42 41.17 -3.44
C ARG A 192 -24.93 40.83 -3.49
N GLN A 193 -24.56 39.63 -3.07
CA GLN A 193 -23.17 39.15 -3.06
C GLN A 193 -23.09 37.80 -3.77
N ASN A 194 -22.10 37.65 -4.65
CA ASN A 194 -21.68 36.40 -5.29
C ASN A 194 -20.15 36.44 -5.44
N VAL A 195 -19.48 35.29 -5.48
CA VAL A 195 -18.06 35.19 -5.88
C VAL A 195 -17.99 35.05 -7.41
N ALA A 196 -17.19 35.88 -8.07
CA ALA A 196 -16.95 35.80 -9.52
C ALA A 196 -15.50 36.17 -9.85
N VAL A 197 -14.94 35.57 -10.91
CA VAL A 197 -13.64 35.96 -11.51
C VAL A 197 -13.92 36.92 -12.68
N GLY A 198 -12.95 37.72 -13.14
CA GLY A 198 -13.24 38.71 -14.20
C GLY A 198 -12.11 39.70 -14.50
N SER A 199 -12.43 40.70 -15.32
CA SER A 199 -11.54 41.81 -15.67
C SER A 199 -12.07 43.13 -15.08
N LEU A 200 -11.17 43.92 -14.48
CA LEU A 200 -11.48 45.20 -13.85
C LEU A 200 -10.64 46.32 -14.49
N VAL A 201 -11.29 47.38 -14.95
CA VAL A 201 -10.66 48.66 -15.33
C VAL A 201 -11.10 49.71 -14.33
N HIS A 202 -10.17 50.39 -13.68
CA HIS A 202 -10.46 51.44 -12.70
C HIS A 202 -9.42 52.55 -12.73
N ASP A 203 -9.76 53.73 -12.21
CA ASP A 203 -8.93 54.95 -12.23
C ASP A 203 -7.88 55.03 -11.09
N GLY A 204 -7.59 53.90 -10.45
CA GLY A 204 -6.63 53.78 -9.33
C GLY A 204 -7.23 54.03 -7.94
N PRO A 205 -6.47 53.80 -6.86
CA PRO A 205 -6.96 53.91 -5.48
C PRO A 205 -7.16 55.36 -4.99
N GLU A 206 -6.69 56.36 -5.73
CA GLU A 206 -6.55 57.72 -5.20
C GLU A 206 -7.78 58.61 -5.38
N ARG A 207 -8.78 58.25 -6.21
CA ARG A 207 -9.99 59.08 -6.43
C ARG A 207 -11.20 58.29 -6.96
N GLY A 208 -12.15 57.89 -6.11
CA GLY A 208 -13.48 57.50 -6.63
C GLY A 208 -14.46 56.85 -5.64
N ASP A 209 -15.72 56.76 -6.06
CA ASP A 209 -16.84 56.10 -5.38
C ASP A 209 -16.83 54.55 -5.52
N VAL A 210 -15.77 53.98 -6.13
CA VAL A 210 -15.60 52.54 -6.34
C VAL A 210 -14.50 52.02 -5.43
N GLU A 211 -14.85 51.10 -4.54
CA GLU A 211 -13.92 50.49 -3.60
C GLU A 211 -13.53 49.10 -4.08
N THR A 212 -12.23 48.79 -4.06
CA THR A 212 -11.69 47.50 -4.49
C THR A 212 -10.85 46.91 -3.37
N HIS A 213 -10.90 45.58 -3.23
CA HIS A 213 -10.17 44.86 -2.21
C HIS A 213 -9.54 43.61 -2.82
N THR A 214 -8.32 43.29 -2.39
CA THR A 214 -7.60 42.07 -2.75
C THR A 214 -7.49 41.19 -1.51
N LEU A 215 -8.06 39.99 -1.57
CA LEU A 215 -7.89 38.96 -0.54
C LEU A 215 -6.62 38.14 -0.84
N ASN A 216 -5.70 38.06 0.11
CA ASN A 216 -4.47 37.29 0.03
C ASN A 216 -4.47 36.18 1.09
N GLY A 217 -4.25 34.94 0.66
CA GLY A 217 -4.07 33.78 1.55
C GLY A 217 -2.61 33.34 1.58
N THR A 218 -2.03 33.23 2.78
CA THR A 218 -0.66 32.72 2.97
C THR A 218 -0.71 31.44 3.81
N PRO A 219 -0.13 30.31 3.36
CA PRO A 219 -0.12 29.06 4.12
C PRO A 219 0.44 29.28 5.54
N GLY A 220 -0.37 28.97 6.56
CA GLY A 220 0.03 29.11 7.98
C GLY A 220 -0.06 30.51 8.59
N GLN A 221 -0.49 31.54 7.84
CA GLN A 221 -0.64 32.92 8.35
C GLN A 221 -2.07 33.49 8.22
N GLY A 222 -3.03 32.69 7.79
CA GLY A 222 -4.43 33.09 7.63
C GLY A 222 -4.71 33.95 6.40
N TRP A 223 -5.88 34.57 6.38
CA TRP A 223 -6.38 35.41 5.29
C TRP A 223 -6.22 36.89 5.62
N SER A 224 -5.82 37.69 4.63
CA SER A 224 -5.70 39.14 4.77
C SER A 224 -6.38 39.87 3.61
N VAL A 225 -7.05 40.98 3.91
CA VAL A 225 -7.66 41.85 2.89
C VAL A 225 -6.85 43.13 2.79
N SER A 226 -6.45 43.50 1.57
CA SER A 226 -5.74 44.74 1.27
C SER A 226 -6.57 45.65 0.36
N PRO A 227 -6.59 46.97 0.57
CA PRO A 227 -7.30 47.89 -0.31
C PRO A 227 -6.60 48.00 -1.67
N GLY A 228 -7.39 48.17 -2.72
CA GLY A 228 -6.93 48.27 -4.11
C GLY A 228 -6.92 46.93 -4.85
N ALA A 229 -6.83 47.02 -6.18
CA ALA A 229 -6.59 45.90 -7.08
C ALA A 229 -5.25 46.10 -7.81
N PRO A 230 -4.40 45.06 -7.94
CA PRO A 230 -3.22 45.14 -8.80
C PRO A 230 -3.65 45.32 -10.26
N HIS A 231 -2.85 46.05 -11.05
CA HIS A 231 -3.14 46.32 -12.46
C HIS A 231 -1.95 45.95 -13.34
N THR A 232 -2.25 45.58 -14.59
CA THR A 232 -1.24 45.21 -15.59
C THR A 232 -1.13 46.24 -16.72
N TYR A 233 -2.21 46.96 -17.03
CA TYR A 233 -2.28 47.92 -18.13
C TYR A 233 -2.78 49.29 -17.66
N LEU A 234 -2.31 50.36 -18.31
CA LEU A 234 -2.79 51.74 -18.12
C LEU A 234 -3.65 52.16 -19.31
N LEU A 235 -4.88 52.63 -19.06
CA LEU A 235 -5.82 53.07 -20.09
C LEU A 235 -5.94 54.60 -20.09
N GLY A 236 -5.59 55.26 -21.21
CA GLY A 236 -5.64 56.72 -21.35
C GLY A 236 -6.81 57.18 -22.20
N VAL A 237 -7.60 58.13 -21.70
CA VAL A 237 -8.65 58.82 -22.47
C VAL A 237 -8.28 60.29 -22.59
N ALA A 238 -8.08 60.77 -23.82
CA ALA A 238 -7.65 62.14 -24.10
C ALA A 238 -8.54 62.77 -25.17
N SER A 239 -8.96 64.01 -24.93
CA SER A 239 -9.79 64.79 -25.85
C SER A 239 -9.50 66.28 -25.67
N ALA A 240 -9.64 67.06 -26.75
CA ALA A 240 -9.47 68.51 -26.73
C ALA A 240 -10.57 69.23 -25.92
N VAL A 241 -11.68 68.52 -25.65
CA VAL A 241 -12.78 68.93 -24.77
C VAL A 241 -12.97 67.88 -23.68
N PRO A 242 -13.43 68.25 -22.47
CA PRO A 242 -13.66 67.29 -21.41
C PRO A 242 -14.56 66.13 -21.86
N VAL A 243 -14.11 64.91 -21.64
CA VAL A 243 -14.88 63.67 -21.89
C VAL A 243 -15.14 63.02 -20.54
N GLU A 244 -16.40 62.68 -20.31
CA GLU A 244 -16.81 61.97 -19.11
C GLU A 244 -16.47 60.48 -19.28
N VAL A 245 -15.76 59.91 -18.30
CA VAL A 245 -15.36 58.50 -18.27
C VAL A 245 -15.85 57.85 -16.98
N PRO A 246 -16.32 56.58 -17.04
CA PRO A 246 -16.74 55.86 -15.85
C PRO A 246 -15.55 55.61 -14.92
N ARG A 247 -15.81 55.64 -13.60
CA ARG A 247 -14.79 55.40 -12.55
C ARG A 247 -14.26 53.97 -12.53
N ALA A 248 -15.13 53.00 -12.83
CA ALA A 248 -14.73 51.62 -13.04
C ALA A 248 -15.60 50.94 -14.10
N SER A 249 -15.03 49.92 -14.74
CA SER A 249 -15.70 49.00 -15.64
C SER A 249 -15.33 47.57 -15.23
N VAL A 250 -16.31 46.76 -14.88
CA VAL A 250 -16.13 45.38 -14.42
C VAL A 250 -16.77 44.44 -15.43
N LEU A 251 -15.98 43.47 -15.89
CA LEU A 251 -16.44 42.31 -16.64
C LEU A 251 -16.33 41.10 -15.73
N THR A 252 -17.42 40.35 -15.54
CA THR A 252 -17.45 39.15 -14.69
C THR A 252 -17.54 37.88 -15.53
N ASP A 253 -16.97 36.83 -15.00
CA ASP A 253 -16.96 35.45 -15.46
C ASP A 253 -17.57 34.61 -14.33
N PRO A 254 -18.91 34.49 -14.32
CA PRO A 254 -19.65 33.86 -13.23
C PRO A 254 -19.41 32.34 -13.16
N ASP A 255 -19.00 31.73 -14.26
CA ASP A 255 -18.76 30.29 -14.41
C ASP A 255 -17.27 29.91 -14.17
N LEU A 256 -16.42 30.87 -13.76
CA LEU A 256 -14.98 30.70 -13.56
C LEU A 256 -14.22 30.19 -14.82
N THR A 257 -14.78 30.43 -16.00
CA THR A 257 -14.23 30.00 -17.30
C THR A 257 -12.87 30.59 -17.63
N LEU A 258 -12.52 31.79 -17.15
CA LEU A 258 -11.22 32.44 -17.33
C LEU A 258 -10.12 31.68 -16.58
N VAL A 259 -10.45 31.06 -15.43
CA VAL A 259 -9.51 30.17 -14.72
C VAL A 259 -9.33 28.86 -15.50
N ALA A 260 -10.41 28.36 -16.09
CA ALA A 260 -10.37 27.15 -16.92
C ALA A 260 -9.61 27.34 -18.25
N HIS A 261 -9.72 28.52 -18.86
CA HIS A 261 -9.15 28.82 -20.18
C HIS A 261 -7.74 29.42 -20.12
N SER A 262 -7.32 30.12 -19.06
CA SER A 262 -5.98 30.75 -19.02
C SER A 262 -4.82 29.75 -18.97
N ARG A 263 -5.08 28.44 -18.84
CA ARG A 263 -4.10 27.37 -18.95
C ARG A 263 -4.22 26.55 -20.25
N SER A 264 -5.17 26.89 -21.12
CA SER A 264 -5.45 26.14 -22.37
C SER A 264 -4.56 26.56 -23.54
N ASP A 265 -4.13 27.82 -23.62
CA ASP A 265 -3.41 28.34 -24.80
C ASP A 265 -1.92 27.96 -24.83
N GLU A 266 -1.25 27.86 -23.68
CA GLU A 266 0.14 27.34 -23.59
C GLU A 266 0.22 25.85 -24.00
N ILE A 267 -0.86 25.10 -23.78
CA ILE A 267 -0.98 23.68 -24.14
C ILE A 267 -1.30 23.51 -25.64
N ALA A 268 -2.03 24.44 -26.24
CA ALA A 268 -2.40 24.39 -27.66
C ALA A 268 -1.21 24.67 -28.60
N GLU A 269 -0.33 25.64 -28.27
CA GLU A 269 0.84 25.96 -29.09
C GLU A 269 1.87 24.82 -29.16
N LEU A 270 2.10 24.11 -28.06
CA LEU A 270 2.97 22.92 -28.01
C LEU A 270 2.37 21.73 -28.78
N THR A 271 1.04 21.61 -28.79
CA THR A 271 0.31 20.51 -29.45
C THR A 271 0.34 20.66 -30.99
N ALA A 272 0.33 21.88 -31.53
CA ALA A 272 0.40 22.15 -32.97
C ALA A 272 1.80 21.87 -33.58
N ALA A 273 2.87 22.05 -32.79
CA ALA A 273 4.23 21.74 -33.22
C ALA A 273 4.48 20.22 -33.38
N VAL A 274 3.85 19.39 -32.53
CA VAL A 274 4.02 17.93 -32.52
C VAL A 274 3.22 17.23 -33.62
N SER A 275 2.05 17.76 -33.99
CA SER A 275 1.20 17.16 -35.04
C SER A 275 1.84 17.23 -36.44
N THR A 276 2.55 18.32 -36.74
CA THR A 276 3.22 18.53 -38.03
C THR A 276 4.40 17.56 -38.25
N LEU A 277 5.09 17.19 -37.17
CA LEU A 277 6.19 16.20 -37.20
C LEU A 277 5.67 14.76 -37.35
N ARG A 278 4.52 14.42 -36.75
CA ARG A 278 3.91 13.08 -36.83
C ARG A 278 3.44 12.70 -38.24
N ALA A 279 2.86 13.64 -38.99
CA ALA A 279 2.40 13.39 -40.35
C ALA A 279 3.53 13.03 -41.33
N SER A 280 4.75 13.54 -41.08
CA SER A 280 5.93 13.23 -41.89
C SER A 280 6.49 11.82 -41.60
N LEU A 281 6.25 11.28 -40.41
CA LEU A 281 6.74 9.96 -39.98
C LEU A 281 5.84 8.82 -40.50
N GLU A 282 4.51 8.99 -40.49
CA GLU A 282 3.56 7.99 -40.97
C GLU A 282 3.71 7.65 -42.46
N HIS A 283 4.11 8.63 -43.28
CA HIS A 283 4.35 8.40 -44.71
C HIS A 283 5.56 7.49 -44.97
N ALA A 284 6.57 7.54 -44.09
CA ALA A 284 7.74 6.68 -44.18
C ALA A 284 7.47 5.25 -43.68
N GLU A 285 6.63 5.08 -42.65
CA GLU A 285 6.31 3.77 -42.08
C GLU A 285 5.42 2.90 -42.98
N ASN A 286 4.50 3.50 -43.74
CA ASN A 286 3.59 2.76 -44.60
C ASN A 286 4.31 2.06 -45.78
N ASN A 287 5.41 2.63 -46.27
CA ASN A 287 6.22 2.01 -47.32
C ASN A 287 7.00 0.78 -46.79
N LEU A 288 7.43 0.81 -45.52
CA LEU A 288 8.18 -0.29 -44.89
C LEU A 288 7.28 -1.48 -44.54
N ARG A 289 6.00 -1.24 -44.19
CA ARG A 289 5.04 -2.30 -43.84
C ARG A 289 4.63 -3.18 -45.03
N GLY A 290 4.64 -2.63 -46.25
CA GLY A 290 4.32 -3.40 -47.47
C GLY A 290 5.28 -4.55 -47.73
N GLU A 291 6.59 -4.33 -47.53
CA GLU A 291 7.62 -5.34 -47.78
C GLU A 291 7.69 -6.41 -46.68
N GLN A 292 7.31 -6.07 -45.44
CA GLN A 292 7.37 -7.00 -44.30
C GLN A 292 6.21 -8.03 -44.30
N ALA A 293 5.06 -7.70 -44.87
CA ALA A 293 3.88 -8.57 -44.87
C ALA A 293 4.02 -9.80 -45.78
N GLU A 294 4.84 -9.73 -46.83
CA GLU A 294 5.09 -10.86 -47.73
C GLU A 294 6.07 -11.89 -47.13
N SER A 295 7.01 -11.43 -46.31
CA SER A 295 7.99 -12.29 -45.62
C SER A 295 7.37 -13.09 -44.46
N ARG A 296 6.42 -12.50 -43.73
CA ARG A 296 5.75 -13.14 -42.56
C ARG A 296 4.92 -14.37 -42.93
N ARG A 297 4.14 -14.31 -44.02
CA ARG A 297 3.26 -15.43 -44.42
C ARG A 297 3.99 -16.75 -44.68
N ARG A 298 5.26 -16.70 -45.12
CA ARG A 298 6.08 -17.91 -45.34
C ARG A 298 6.71 -18.45 -44.06
N ALA A 299 6.82 -17.65 -43.00
CA ALA A 299 7.34 -18.07 -41.71
C ALA A 299 6.26 -18.79 -40.87
N ASP A 300 5.03 -18.25 -40.88
CA ASP A 300 3.93 -18.73 -40.05
C ASP A 300 3.54 -20.21 -40.31
N GLU A 301 3.58 -20.65 -41.57
CA GLU A 301 3.26 -22.05 -41.94
C GLU A 301 4.32 -23.06 -41.44
N ARG A 302 5.58 -22.65 -41.37
CA ARG A 302 6.69 -23.49 -40.86
C ARG A 302 6.66 -23.56 -39.34
N ASP A 303 6.33 -22.45 -38.69
CA ASP A 303 6.37 -22.32 -37.24
C ASP A 303 5.21 -23.08 -36.57
N ALA A 304 4.04 -23.16 -37.21
CA ALA A 304 2.91 -23.97 -36.74
C ALA A 304 3.19 -25.49 -36.69
N ALA A 305 4.04 -26.00 -37.59
CA ALA A 305 4.43 -27.41 -37.61
C ALA A 305 5.48 -27.75 -36.53
N LEU A 306 6.43 -26.84 -36.30
CA LEU A 306 7.45 -26.94 -35.25
C LEU A 306 6.84 -26.80 -33.85
N ALA A 307 5.82 -25.95 -33.70
CA ALA A 307 5.15 -25.71 -32.42
C ALA A 307 4.52 -26.99 -31.83
N ARG A 308 3.88 -27.82 -32.65
CA ARG A 308 3.22 -29.07 -32.21
C ARG A 308 4.20 -30.16 -31.76
N ALA A 309 5.36 -30.26 -32.41
CA ALA A 309 6.39 -31.23 -32.04
C ALA A 309 7.10 -30.80 -30.75
N ALA A 310 7.42 -29.50 -30.64
CA ALA A 310 8.02 -28.94 -29.44
C ALA A 310 7.10 -29.06 -28.22
N ASP A 311 5.77 -29.02 -28.40
CA ASP A 311 4.81 -29.10 -27.31
C ASP A 311 4.70 -30.48 -26.65
N ALA A 312 4.89 -31.54 -27.43
CA ALA A 312 4.92 -32.91 -26.92
C ALA A 312 6.25 -33.23 -26.22
N GLU A 313 7.38 -32.73 -26.74
CA GLU A 313 8.69 -32.86 -26.10
C GLU A 313 8.77 -32.04 -24.80
N ARG A 314 8.20 -30.83 -24.78
CA ARG A 314 8.09 -29.99 -23.56
C ARG A 314 7.36 -30.73 -22.45
N ARG A 315 6.18 -31.30 -22.70
CA ARG A 315 5.40 -32.04 -21.69
C ARG A 315 6.13 -33.26 -21.12
N HIS A 316 6.93 -33.95 -21.94
CA HIS A 316 7.75 -35.07 -21.47
C HIS A 316 8.96 -34.60 -20.65
N ALA A 317 9.63 -33.53 -21.09
CA ALA A 317 10.73 -32.91 -20.35
C ALA A 317 10.26 -32.33 -19.01
N GLU A 318 9.07 -31.72 -18.96
CA GLU A 318 8.41 -31.21 -17.77
C GLU A 318 8.15 -32.33 -16.76
N ALA A 319 7.53 -33.43 -17.18
CA ALA A 319 7.24 -34.57 -16.29
C ALA A 319 8.51 -35.25 -15.74
N VAL A 320 9.57 -35.34 -16.55
CA VAL A 320 10.89 -35.86 -16.10
C VAL A 320 11.57 -34.88 -15.14
N GLY A 321 11.45 -33.57 -15.40
CA GLY A 321 11.91 -32.50 -14.52
C GLY A 321 11.23 -32.53 -13.16
N GLU A 322 9.90 -32.65 -13.12
CA GLU A 322 9.11 -32.76 -11.88
C GLU A 322 9.51 -33.98 -11.04
N ASN A 323 9.72 -35.14 -11.67
CA ASN A 323 10.13 -36.34 -10.94
C ASN A 323 11.53 -36.20 -10.33
N THR A 324 12.43 -35.53 -11.05
CA THR A 324 13.79 -35.23 -10.58
C THR A 324 13.74 -34.22 -9.43
N ASP A 325 12.89 -33.19 -9.53
CA ASP A 325 12.66 -32.20 -8.46
C ASP A 325 12.20 -32.86 -7.17
N LEU A 326 11.18 -33.72 -7.25
CA LEU A 326 10.64 -34.41 -6.08
C LEU A 326 11.69 -35.28 -5.38
N ARG A 327 12.57 -35.94 -6.15
CA ARG A 327 13.66 -36.76 -5.58
C ARG A 327 14.72 -35.93 -4.88
N GLU A 328 15.15 -34.82 -5.48
CA GLU A 328 16.13 -33.91 -4.86
C GLU A 328 15.58 -33.29 -3.57
N ARG A 329 14.32 -32.84 -3.58
CA ARG A 329 13.63 -32.33 -2.39
C ARG A 329 13.53 -33.38 -1.29
N LEU A 330 13.16 -34.62 -1.64
CA LEU A 330 13.06 -35.72 -0.69
C LEU A 330 14.43 -36.04 -0.06
N ALA A 331 15.51 -36.00 -0.86
CA ALA A 331 16.87 -36.18 -0.36
C ALA A 331 17.27 -35.07 0.62
N ARG A 332 16.99 -33.79 0.32
CA ARG A 332 17.26 -32.67 1.24
C ARG A 332 16.45 -32.78 2.53
N HIS A 333 15.16 -33.10 2.45
CA HIS A 333 14.34 -33.31 3.64
C HIS A 333 14.86 -34.46 4.50
N ALA A 334 15.36 -35.54 3.91
CA ALA A 334 15.99 -36.63 4.66
C ALA A 334 17.24 -36.16 5.43
N LYS A 335 18.11 -35.35 4.80
CA LYS A 335 19.28 -34.75 5.48
C LYS A 335 18.87 -33.82 6.62
N ARG A 336 17.86 -32.95 6.40
CA ARG A 336 17.35 -32.02 7.41
C ARG A 336 16.73 -32.74 8.60
N LEU A 337 15.98 -33.81 8.37
CA LEU A 337 15.42 -34.64 9.45
C LEU A 337 16.52 -35.33 10.28
N ALA A 338 17.58 -35.84 9.64
CA ALA A 338 18.72 -36.42 10.34
C ALA A 338 19.44 -35.36 11.21
N TRP A 339 19.74 -34.20 10.64
CA TRP A 339 20.35 -33.07 11.33
C TRP A 339 19.56 -32.62 12.56
N LEU A 340 18.26 -32.35 12.40
CA LEU A 340 17.40 -31.91 13.51
C LEU A 340 17.27 -33.01 14.59
N SER A 341 17.25 -34.28 14.19
CA SER A 341 17.24 -35.41 15.13
C SER A 341 18.52 -35.47 15.96
N ASP A 342 19.69 -35.30 15.34
CA ASP A 342 20.98 -35.30 16.04
C ASP A 342 21.09 -34.11 16.99
N HIS A 343 20.70 -32.92 16.53
CA HIS A 343 20.75 -31.69 17.31
C HIS A 343 19.80 -31.74 18.51
N THR A 344 18.56 -32.21 18.34
CA THR A 344 17.63 -32.42 19.46
C THR A 344 18.13 -33.48 20.45
N GLY A 345 18.83 -34.52 19.96
CA GLY A 345 19.51 -35.51 20.79
C GLY A 345 20.64 -34.91 21.63
N GLU A 346 21.42 -34.00 21.06
CA GLU A 346 22.48 -33.26 21.75
C GLU A 346 21.93 -32.27 22.78
N LEU A 347 20.95 -31.44 22.40
CA LEU A 347 20.23 -30.55 23.31
C LEU A 347 19.65 -31.30 24.51
N ARG A 348 19.03 -32.48 24.30
CA ARG A 348 18.54 -33.32 25.40
C ARG A 348 19.66 -33.79 26.33
N ARG A 349 20.83 -34.15 25.80
CA ARG A 349 22.01 -34.52 26.60
C ARG A 349 22.53 -33.32 27.40
N THR A 350 22.62 -32.14 26.78
CA THR A 350 23.06 -30.90 27.44
C THR A 350 22.07 -30.46 28.52
N VAL A 351 20.76 -30.49 28.25
CA VAL A 351 19.72 -30.25 29.26
C VAL A 351 19.83 -31.25 30.41
N GLY A 352 20.08 -32.53 30.12
CA GLY A 352 20.33 -33.55 31.14
C GLY A 352 21.58 -33.27 32.00
N ALA A 353 22.67 -32.82 31.37
CA ALA A 353 23.91 -32.45 32.04
C ALA A 353 23.75 -31.18 32.90
N LEU A 354 23.11 -30.14 32.35
CA LEU A 354 22.78 -28.90 33.05
C LEU A 354 21.77 -29.14 34.18
N ALA A 355 20.83 -30.08 34.02
CA ALA A 355 19.94 -30.50 35.09
C ALA A 355 20.69 -31.23 36.22
N ALA A 356 21.67 -32.07 35.88
CA ALA A 356 22.54 -32.73 36.86
C ALA A 356 23.47 -31.72 37.57
N GLU A 357 24.00 -30.74 36.85
CA GLU A 357 24.81 -29.65 37.40
C GLU A 357 23.98 -28.70 38.26
N ASN A 358 22.76 -28.34 37.84
CA ASN A 358 21.82 -27.58 38.68
C ASN A 358 21.41 -28.36 39.92
N ALA A 359 21.25 -29.69 39.84
CA ALA A 359 21.00 -30.53 41.01
C ALA A 359 22.20 -30.51 41.98
N LYS A 360 23.43 -30.52 41.45
CA LYS A 360 24.67 -30.39 42.22
C LYS A 360 24.80 -29.00 42.87
N LEU A 361 24.56 -27.93 42.12
CA LEU A 361 24.61 -26.55 42.61
C LEU A 361 23.49 -26.25 43.63
N LYS A 362 22.28 -26.82 43.46
CA LYS A 362 21.21 -26.77 44.47
C LYS A 362 21.59 -27.53 45.75
N ALA A 363 22.30 -28.66 45.64
CA ALA A 363 22.83 -29.38 46.79
C ALA A 363 23.92 -28.57 47.53
N GLU A 364 24.77 -27.83 46.80
CA GLU A 364 25.81 -26.96 47.36
C GLU A 364 25.22 -25.65 47.97
N GLN A 365 24.20 -25.05 47.36
CA GLN A 365 23.48 -23.87 47.90
C GLN A 365 22.70 -24.18 49.18
N SER A 366 22.17 -25.41 49.32
CA SER A 366 21.45 -25.82 50.54
C SER A 366 22.36 -25.85 51.78
N ALA A 367 23.68 -26.02 51.61
CA ALA A 367 24.65 -26.00 52.70
C ALA A 367 25.13 -24.59 53.11
N LEU A 368 25.06 -23.60 52.20
CA LEU A 368 25.56 -22.24 52.44
C LEU A 368 24.47 -21.26 52.92
N ALA A 369 23.21 -21.49 52.50
CA ALA A 369 22.07 -20.64 52.86
C ALA A 369 21.67 -20.70 54.35
N GLN A 370 22.08 -21.76 55.08
CA GLN A 370 21.86 -21.85 56.54
C GLN A 370 22.86 -21.04 57.39
N ARG A 371 23.90 -20.40 56.80
CA ARG A 371 24.93 -19.67 57.56
C ARG A 371 24.95 -18.15 57.35
N LEU A 372 24.14 -17.58 56.45
CA LEU A 372 24.26 -16.17 56.07
C LEU A 372 23.04 -15.28 56.42
N ILE A 373 21.99 -15.81 57.04
CA ILE A 373 20.78 -15.05 57.43
C ILE A 373 20.82 -14.70 58.93
N SER A 374 21.93 -14.13 59.42
CA SER A 374 21.95 -13.51 60.77
C SER A 374 22.79 -12.23 60.88
N ARG A 375 23.29 -11.65 59.79
CA ARG A 375 24.27 -10.54 59.90
C ARG A 375 24.17 -9.35 58.96
N TYR A 376 23.10 -9.20 58.16
CA TYR A 376 23.04 -8.10 57.19
C TYR A 376 21.69 -7.39 57.10
N ARG A 377 21.08 -7.07 58.25
CA ARG A 377 19.83 -6.29 58.33
C ARG A 377 19.88 -5.07 59.27
N SER A 378 21.04 -4.66 59.78
CA SER A 378 21.11 -3.54 60.77
C SER A 378 22.20 -2.49 60.53
N THR A 379 22.68 -2.28 59.31
CA THR A 379 23.79 -1.32 59.08
C THR A 379 23.68 -0.41 57.86
N VAL A 380 22.63 -0.51 57.01
CA VAL A 380 22.54 0.34 55.81
C VAL A 380 21.54 1.51 55.95
N GLU A 381 20.77 1.58 57.03
CA GLU A 381 19.83 2.70 57.26
C GLU A 381 20.39 3.89 58.05
N ARG A 382 21.70 3.96 58.39
CA ARG A 382 22.15 4.99 59.36
C ARG A 382 23.24 6.00 59.01
N VAL A 383 23.97 5.96 57.89
CA VAL A 383 25.04 6.97 57.71
C VAL A 383 25.41 7.23 56.24
N ALA A 384 24.87 8.28 55.60
CA ALA A 384 25.62 9.21 54.71
C ALA A 384 24.71 10.25 53.98
N PRO A 385 24.87 11.57 54.18
CA PRO A 385 24.18 12.65 53.47
C PRO A 385 24.75 12.96 52.06
N ARG A 386 24.06 13.85 51.32
CA ARG A 386 24.39 14.28 49.93
C ARG A 386 25.85 14.76 49.78
N GLY A 387 26.50 14.32 48.70
CA GLY A 387 27.81 14.82 48.26
C GLY A 387 29.01 13.92 48.56
N THR A 388 28.82 12.65 48.89
CA THR A 388 29.92 11.68 49.09
C THR A 388 29.90 10.57 48.04
N ARG A 389 31.09 10.03 47.71
CA ARG A 389 31.37 8.97 46.69
C ARG A 389 30.54 7.68 46.82
N LEU A 390 29.73 7.54 47.87
CA LEU A 390 28.83 6.39 48.06
C LEU A 390 27.49 6.53 47.30
N ARG A 391 27.05 7.75 46.95
CA ARG A 391 25.83 7.94 46.14
C ARG A 391 26.07 7.67 44.65
N ASP A 392 27.28 7.93 44.16
CA ASP A 392 27.70 7.62 42.78
C ASP A 392 27.78 6.10 42.52
N ALA A 393 28.07 5.31 43.57
CA ALA A 393 28.01 3.85 43.53
C ALA A 393 26.58 3.30 43.58
N TYR A 394 25.63 4.04 44.17
CA TYR A 394 24.21 3.67 44.22
C TYR A 394 23.46 4.03 42.93
N GLU A 395 23.82 5.11 42.24
CA GLU A 395 23.29 5.45 40.91
C GLU A 395 23.86 4.54 39.81
N SER A 396 25.10 4.04 39.95
CA SER A 396 25.65 2.99 39.08
C SER A 396 24.93 1.64 39.24
N ALA A 397 24.35 1.34 40.40
CA ALA A 397 23.57 0.13 40.64
C ALA A 397 22.13 0.18 40.06
N LEU A 398 21.69 1.32 39.54
CA LEU A 398 20.36 1.53 38.92
C LEU A 398 20.41 1.77 37.38
N GLY A 399 21.52 1.44 36.73
CA GLY A 399 21.52 1.08 35.31
C GLY A 399 21.36 2.22 34.29
N ARG A 400 22.05 3.36 34.46
CA ARG A 400 22.31 4.29 33.34
C ARG A 400 23.76 4.78 33.33
N PRO A 401 24.51 4.48 32.26
CA PRO A 401 25.32 5.52 31.62
C PRO A 401 25.32 5.49 30.09
N LYS A 402 25.43 6.69 29.49
CA LYS A 402 25.81 6.94 28.10
C LYS A 402 27.32 6.78 27.91
N GLY A 403 27.70 6.18 26.78
CA GLY A 403 28.81 6.67 25.94
C GLY A 403 30.24 6.53 26.46
N VAL A 404 30.70 5.29 26.66
CA VAL A 404 32.11 4.90 26.47
C VAL A 404 32.09 3.53 25.81
N LEU A 405 32.69 3.41 24.62
CA LEU A 405 32.85 2.12 23.93
C LEU A 405 33.62 1.16 24.85
N PRO A 406 33.14 -0.07 25.09
CA PRO A 406 33.94 -1.05 25.81
C PRO A 406 35.17 -1.37 24.97
N THR A 407 36.36 -1.20 25.54
CA THR A 407 37.55 -1.87 25.02
C THR A 407 37.33 -3.37 25.26
N PRO A 408 37.22 -4.22 24.22
CA PRO A 408 37.06 -5.64 24.45
C PRO A 408 38.30 -6.16 25.16
N VAL A 409 38.12 -6.90 26.25
CA VAL A 409 39.08 -7.95 26.56
C VAL A 409 38.90 -8.96 25.43
N GLU A 410 39.80 -8.95 24.44
CA GLU A 410 39.73 -9.88 23.32
C GLU A 410 39.93 -11.30 23.84
N ASP A 411 38.81 -12.00 24.02
CA ASP A 411 38.85 -13.45 24.12
C ASP A 411 39.36 -13.98 22.78
N THR A 412 40.60 -14.48 22.79
CA THR A 412 41.30 -15.05 21.63
C THR A 412 41.21 -16.57 21.62
N SER A 413 40.40 -17.18 22.49
CA SER A 413 40.25 -18.63 22.52
C SER A 413 39.57 -19.18 21.26
N PRO A 414 39.93 -20.40 20.81
CA PRO A 414 39.23 -21.10 19.74
C PRO A 414 37.74 -21.27 20.03
N VAL A 415 36.91 -21.12 19.00
CA VAL A 415 35.44 -21.29 19.07
C VAL A 415 35.03 -22.52 18.27
N GLY A 416 34.18 -23.37 18.83
CA GLY A 416 33.59 -24.50 18.11
C GLY A 416 32.37 -24.08 17.30
N VAL A 417 32.14 -24.76 16.18
CA VAL A 417 30.94 -24.58 15.35
C VAL A 417 30.29 -25.95 15.12
N THR A 418 29.00 -26.04 15.37
CA THR A 418 28.19 -27.22 15.14
C THR A 418 27.97 -27.39 13.64
N THR A 419 28.47 -28.48 13.05
CA THR A 419 28.43 -28.75 11.61
C THR A 419 27.94 -30.16 11.29
N SER A 420 27.48 -30.36 10.05
CA SER A 420 27.00 -31.64 9.52
C SER A 420 28.08 -32.34 8.69
N VAL A 421 28.14 -33.67 8.78
CA VAL A 421 28.97 -34.53 7.90
C VAL A 421 28.33 -34.80 6.55
N ASP A 422 27.02 -34.51 6.40
CA ASP A 422 26.29 -34.57 5.13
C ASP A 422 25.65 -33.20 4.85
N PRO A 423 26.47 -32.20 4.45
CA PRO A 423 26.00 -30.84 4.28
C PRO A 423 25.10 -30.67 3.04
N ILE A 424 24.13 -29.77 3.15
CA ILE A 424 23.45 -29.17 1.99
C ILE A 424 24.24 -27.96 1.50
N VAL A 425 24.81 -27.17 2.43
CA VAL A 425 25.62 -25.99 2.11
C VAL A 425 27.03 -26.11 2.68
N SER A 426 28.04 -25.75 1.89
CA SER A 426 29.40 -25.55 2.38
C SER A 426 29.70 -24.06 2.51
N VAL A 427 29.97 -23.59 3.71
CA VAL A 427 30.34 -22.20 4.00
C VAL A 427 31.86 -22.06 3.89
N VAL A 428 32.33 -21.25 2.93
CA VAL A 428 33.75 -21.02 2.67
C VAL A 428 34.15 -19.66 3.20
N VAL A 429 35.10 -19.64 4.14
CA VAL A 429 35.60 -18.43 4.82
C VAL A 429 37.09 -18.22 4.51
N PRO A 430 37.46 -17.31 3.60
CA PRO A 430 38.86 -16.98 3.33
C PRO A 430 39.45 -16.14 4.46
N VAL A 431 40.68 -16.42 4.87
CA VAL A 431 41.36 -15.78 6.01
C VAL A 431 42.80 -15.41 5.65
N TYR A 432 43.20 -14.19 5.99
CA TYR A 432 44.59 -13.73 5.97
C TYR A 432 44.85 -12.86 7.21
N GLY A 433 45.11 -13.51 8.34
CA GLY A 433 45.29 -12.90 9.66
C GLY A 433 43.98 -12.48 10.35
N ASN A 434 44.09 -11.53 11.29
CA ASN A 434 42.95 -10.90 11.97
C ASN A 434 42.04 -11.89 12.73
N TRP A 435 42.63 -12.80 13.51
CA TRP A 435 41.92 -13.81 14.29
C TRP A 435 40.67 -13.30 15.04
N SER A 436 40.70 -12.10 15.61
CA SER A 436 39.56 -11.55 16.37
C SER A 436 38.29 -11.41 15.51
N TYR A 437 38.42 -11.10 14.22
CA TYR A 437 37.30 -11.08 13.27
C TYR A 437 36.85 -12.49 12.90
N THR A 438 37.78 -13.36 12.50
CA THR A 438 37.48 -14.76 12.18
C THR A 438 36.76 -15.46 13.34
N ARG A 439 37.18 -15.22 14.58
CA ARG A 439 36.53 -15.74 15.78
C ARG A 439 35.10 -15.23 15.93
N ARG A 440 34.85 -13.93 15.71
CA ARG A 440 33.49 -13.35 15.74
C ARG A 440 32.61 -13.95 14.67
N CYS A 441 33.12 -14.12 13.45
CA CYS A 441 32.40 -14.79 12.36
C CYS A 441 31.99 -16.21 12.78
N LEU A 442 32.93 -17.05 13.23
CA LEU A 442 32.64 -18.41 13.68
C LEU A 442 31.67 -18.45 14.88
N ALA A 443 31.82 -17.55 15.85
CA ALA A 443 30.93 -17.45 17.00
C ALA A 443 29.50 -17.03 16.61
N SER A 444 29.37 -16.14 15.62
CA SER A 444 28.06 -15.72 15.11
C SER A 444 27.32 -16.85 14.39
N ILE A 445 28.05 -17.71 13.67
CA ILE A 445 27.49 -18.90 13.03
C ILE A 445 26.94 -19.87 14.08
N GLU A 446 27.71 -20.12 15.15
CA GLU A 446 27.27 -20.98 16.25
C GLU A 446 26.10 -20.38 17.04
N ALA A 447 26.03 -19.05 17.17
CA ALA A 447 24.92 -18.39 17.86
C ALA A 447 23.61 -18.40 17.04
N ASN A 448 23.69 -18.52 15.72
CA ASN A 448 22.56 -18.43 14.78
C ASN A 448 22.48 -19.69 13.91
N LEU A 449 22.40 -20.85 14.56
CA LEU A 449 22.36 -22.15 13.87
C LEU A 449 21.12 -22.27 12.97
N PRO A 450 21.29 -22.62 11.70
CA PRO A 450 20.19 -22.88 10.79
C PRO A 450 19.62 -24.30 10.95
N ASP A 451 18.38 -24.47 10.48
CA ASP A 451 17.79 -25.80 10.30
C ASP A 451 18.41 -26.56 9.11
N THR A 452 19.02 -25.82 8.17
CA THR A 452 19.71 -26.39 7.01
C THR A 452 21.05 -27.00 7.43
N PRO A 453 21.32 -28.29 7.15
CA PRO A 453 22.61 -28.91 7.40
C PRO A 453 23.74 -28.24 6.61
N PHE A 454 24.84 -27.88 7.28
CA PHE A 454 25.96 -27.17 6.65
C PHE A 454 27.32 -27.61 7.20
N GLU A 455 28.39 -27.32 6.47
CA GLU A 455 29.78 -27.42 6.93
C GLU A 455 30.50 -26.06 6.84
N VAL A 456 31.58 -25.88 7.59
CA VAL A 456 32.42 -24.67 7.55
C VAL A 456 33.84 -25.03 7.11
N ILE A 457 34.30 -24.40 6.04
CA ILE A 457 35.63 -24.54 5.45
C ILE A 457 36.34 -23.19 5.57
N VAL A 458 37.34 -23.11 6.43
CA VAL A 458 38.19 -21.93 6.53
C VAL A 458 39.42 -22.12 5.64
N VAL A 459 39.64 -21.18 4.72
CA VAL A 459 40.80 -21.19 3.82
C VAL A 459 41.80 -20.14 4.29
N ASP A 460 42.90 -20.60 4.88
CA ASP A 460 44.01 -19.76 5.28
C ASP A 460 44.93 -19.45 4.09
N ASP A 461 45.01 -18.19 3.69
CA ASP A 461 45.81 -17.71 2.56
C ASP A 461 47.26 -17.38 2.97
N ALA A 462 47.87 -18.29 3.73
CA ALA A 462 49.17 -18.12 4.37
C ALA A 462 49.21 -16.91 5.33
N SER A 463 48.33 -16.90 6.34
CA SER A 463 48.25 -15.82 7.33
C SER A 463 49.63 -15.53 7.95
N PRO A 464 49.99 -14.24 8.13
CA PRO A 464 51.28 -13.86 8.69
C PRO A 464 51.33 -13.97 10.22
N ASP A 465 50.22 -14.34 10.86
CA ASP A 465 50.04 -14.44 12.31
C ASP A 465 49.65 -15.87 12.75
N GLY A 466 49.28 -16.04 14.03
CA GLY A 466 48.85 -17.32 14.60
C GLY A 466 47.43 -17.77 14.23
N SER A 467 46.72 -17.08 13.32
CA SER A 467 45.31 -17.35 13.01
C SER A 467 45.09 -18.78 12.51
N ALA A 468 45.96 -19.28 11.64
CA ALA A 468 45.84 -20.64 11.08
C ALA A 468 45.91 -21.73 12.17
N ASP A 469 46.71 -21.51 13.22
CA ASP A 469 46.85 -22.45 14.34
C ASP A 469 45.70 -22.34 15.34
N LEU A 470 45.06 -21.18 15.43
CA LEU A 470 43.84 -20.99 16.23
C LEU A 470 42.64 -21.64 15.54
N VAL A 471 42.48 -21.44 14.23
CA VAL A 471 41.44 -22.12 13.43
C VAL A 471 41.60 -23.63 13.48
N ALA A 472 42.83 -24.17 13.41
CA ALA A 472 43.07 -25.61 13.52
C ALA A 472 42.59 -26.23 14.85
N ARG A 473 42.40 -25.39 15.88
CA ARG A 473 41.90 -25.79 17.21
C ARG A 473 40.40 -25.58 17.38
N CYS A 474 39.69 -25.05 16.38
CA CYS A 474 38.24 -24.89 16.38
C CYS A 474 37.54 -26.21 16.03
N PRO A 475 36.80 -26.85 16.96
CA PRO A 475 36.00 -28.04 16.64
C PRO A 475 34.95 -27.74 15.57
N GLY A 476 34.71 -28.70 14.67
CA GLY A 476 33.69 -28.60 13.62
C GLY A 476 34.05 -27.72 12.42
N VAL A 477 35.22 -27.06 12.44
CA VAL A 477 35.74 -26.25 11.34
C VAL A 477 36.80 -27.02 10.55
N ARG A 478 36.69 -27.04 9.22
CA ARG A 478 37.68 -27.64 8.32
C ARG A 478 38.67 -26.59 7.84
N LEU A 479 39.93 -26.71 8.23
CA LEU A 479 41.01 -25.83 7.77
C LEU A 479 41.64 -26.32 6.46
N VAL A 480 41.77 -25.42 5.48
CA VAL A 480 42.56 -25.60 4.25
C VAL A 480 43.63 -24.51 4.21
N ARG A 481 44.90 -24.87 3.97
CA ARG A 481 46.01 -23.90 3.96
C ARG A 481 46.57 -23.73 2.54
N ALA A 482 46.75 -22.49 2.10
CA ALA A 482 47.49 -22.16 0.89
C ALA A 482 49.00 -22.11 1.17
N GLU A 483 49.82 -22.41 0.16
CA GLU A 483 51.29 -22.38 0.29
C GLU A 483 51.85 -20.95 0.34
N ARG A 484 51.14 -19.99 -0.26
CA ARG A 484 51.51 -18.57 -0.35
C ARG A 484 50.24 -17.74 -0.48
N ASN A 485 50.30 -16.47 -0.06
CA ASN A 485 49.22 -15.50 -0.22
C ASN A 485 48.93 -15.26 -1.72
N GLN A 486 47.71 -15.58 -2.14
CA GLN A 486 47.25 -15.48 -3.54
C GLN A 486 45.98 -14.62 -3.70
N GLY A 487 45.47 -14.07 -2.60
CA GLY A 487 44.30 -13.21 -2.56
C GLY A 487 42.97 -13.94 -2.45
N PHE A 488 41.90 -13.15 -2.37
CA PHE A 488 40.54 -13.59 -2.15
C PHE A 488 40.07 -14.58 -3.22
N VAL A 489 40.25 -14.25 -4.50
CA VAL A 489 39.80 -15.08 -5.65
C VAL A 489 40.34 -16.51 -5.56
N HIS A 490 41.65 -16.66 -5.33
CA HIS A 490 42.27 -17.98 -5.26
C HIS A 490 41.86 -18.76 -4.01
N SER A 491 41.69 -18.06 -2.88
CA SER A 491 41.27 -18.66 -1.61
C SER A 491 39.84 -19.21 -1.69
N CYS A 492 38.91 -18.42 -2.23
CA CYS A 492 37.53 -18.86 -2.45
C CYS A 492 37.46 -20.06 -3.41
N ASN A 493 38.17 -20.00 -4.54
CA ASN A 493 38.24 -21.12 -5.49
C ASN A 493 38.86 -22.38 -4.87
N LEU A 494 39.85 -22.24 -3.97
CA LEU A 494 40.41 -23.37 -3.22
C LEU A 494 39.40 -23.97 -2.25
N GLY A 495 38.70 -23.15 -1.48
CA GLY A 495 37.64 -23.63 -0.58
C GLY A 495 36.51 -24.35 -1.31
N ALA A 496 36.05 -23.81 -2.44
CA ALA A 496 35.00 -24.40 -3.27
C ALA A 496 35.37 -25.81 -3.81
N ARG A 497 36.66 -26.08 -4.05
CA ARG A 497 37.12 -27.44 -4.43
C ARG A 497 37.00 -28.46 -3.29
N HIS A 498 36.99 -28.00 -2.04
CA HIS A 498 36.85 -28.85 -0.86
C HIS A 498 35.40 -28.97 -0.34
N ALA A 499 34.48 -28.17 -0.88
CA ALA A 499 33.07 -28.15 -0.53
C ALA A 499 32.33 -29.43 -0.95
N GLY A 500 31.59 -30.03 -0.01
CA GLY A 500 30.73 -31.20 -0.23
C GLY A 500 29.23 -30.89 -0.39
N GLY A 501 28.80 -29.66 -0.15
CA GLY A 501 27.40 -29.23 -0.27
C GLY A 501 26.90 -29.10 -1.71
N GLU A 502 25.58 -29.13 -1.88
CA GLU A 502 24.89 -28.79 -3.14
C GLU A 502 25.13 -27.30 -3.49
N PHE A 503 25.18 -26.45 -2.45
CA PHE A 503 25.45 -25.03 -2.56
C PHE A 503 26.77 -24.67 -1.87
N VAL A 504 27.44 -23.65 -2.39
CA VAL A 504 28.61 -23.03 -1.77
C VAL A 504 28.23 -21.61 -1.37
N LEU A 505 28.43 -21.27 -0.11
CA LEU A 505 28.26 -19.91 0.42
C LEU A 505 29.63 -19.33 0.74
N PHE A 506 30.02 -18.28 0.02
CA PHE A 506 31.21 -17.51 0.34
C PHE A 506 30.86 -16.47 1.39
N LEU A 507 31.63 -16.46 2.48
CA LEU A 507 31.40 -15.59 3.62
C LEU A 507 32.74 -15.00 4.07
N ASN A 508 32.88 -13.68 4.10
CA ASN A 508 34.13 -13.06 4.55
C ASN A 508 34.39 -13.33 6.03
N ASN A 509 35.66 -13.27 6.45
CA ASN A 509 36.01 -13.48 7.86
C ASN A 509 35.66 -12.30 8.78
N ASP A 510 35.39 -11.13 8.22
CA ASP A 510 34.99 -9.89 8.90
C ASP A 510 33.47 -9.67 8.90
N THR A 511 32.69 -10.77 8.91
CA THR A 511 31.22 -10.75 8.98
C THR A 511 30.68 -11.37 10.27
N GLU A 512 29.45 -11.01 10.63
CA GLU A 512 28.65 -11.66 11.68
C GLU A 512 27.26 -11.98 11.13
N VAL A 513 26.83 -13.24 11.17
CA VAL A 513 25.54 -13.69 10.63
C VAL A 513 24.40 -13.49 11.66
N HIS A 514 23.18 -13.28 11.17
CA HIS A 514 21.97 -13.11 11.99
C HIS A 514 21.04 -14.33 11.89
N GLU A 515 20.01 -14.39 12.73
CA GLU A 515 18.99 -15.43 12.66
C GLU A 515 18.38 -15.55 11.25
N GLY A 516 18.17 -16.78 10.78
CA GLY A 516 17.59 -17.06 9.46
C GLY A 516 18.52 -16.87 8.25
N TRP A 517 19.77 -16.42 8.45
CA TRP A 517 20.69 -16.08 7.36
C TRP A 517 20.85 -17.17 6.28
N LEU A 518 21.02 -18.43 6.67
CA LEU A 518 21.23 -19.54 5.73
C LEU A 518 19.91 -20.12 5.20
N ASP A 519 18.92 -20.32 6.08
CA ASP A 519 17.65 -20.96 5.73
C ASP A 519 16.86 -20.14 4.71
N SER A 520 16.89 -18.80 4.82
CA SER A 520 16.23 -17.91 3.86
C SER A 520 16.88 -17.97 2.48
N LEU A 521 18.21 -18.12 2.40
CA LEU A 521 18.93 -18.31 1.13
C LEU A 521 18.57 -19.66 0.50
N VAL A 522 18.59 -20.75 1.26
CA VAL A 522 18.24 -22.09 0.74
C VAL A 522 16.78 -22.15 0.29
N SER A 523 15.86 -21.57 1.06
CA SER A 523 14.45 -21.44 0.71
C SER A 523 14.25 -20.77 -0.66
N ALA A 524 15.04 -19.75 -1.00
CA ALA A 524 14.99 -19.12 -2.32
C ALA A 524 15.35 -20.09 -3.45
N PHE A 525 16.45 -20.85 -3.32
CA PHE A 525 16.86 -21.86 -4.31
C PHE A 525 15.92 -23.06 -4.41
N GLU A 526 15.21 -23.41 -3.34
CA GLU A 526 14.22 -24.48 -3.33
C GLU A 526 12.92 -24.07 -4.04
N LYS A 527 12.46 -22.83 -3.80
CA LYS A 527 11.27 -22.26 -4.46
C LYS A 527 11.52 -21.93 -5.93
N HIS A 528 12.72 -21.50 -6.28
CA HIS A 528 13.07 -21.00 -7.61
C HIS A 528 14.34 -21.68 -8.14
N ARG A 529 14.16 -22.67 -9.03
CA ARG A 529 15.27 -23.46 -9.62
C ARG A 529 16.14 -22.65 -10.59
N ASP A 530 15.55 -21.63 -11.20
CA ASP A 530 16.16 -20.66 -12.10
C ASP A 530 17.11 -19.69 -11.36
N ILE A 531 17.14 -19.66 -10.03
CA ILE A 531 18.17 -18.93 -9.27
C ILE A 531 19.49 -19.70 -9.30
N GLY A 532 20.54 -19.03 -9.76
CA GLY A 532 21.92 -19.53 -9.77
C GLY A 532 22.77 -18.93 -8.66
N LEU A 533 22.48 -17.69 -8.25
CA LEU A 533 23.21 -16.96 -7.21
C LEU A 533 22.25 -16.14 -6.34
N ALA A 534 22.38 -16.23 -5.02
CA ALA A 534 21.65 -15.40 -4.06
C ALA A 534 22.59 -14.77 -3.03
N GLY A 535 22.47 -13.46 -2.77
CA GLY A 535 23.24 -12.77 -1.74
C GLY A 535 22.41 -12.30 -0.56
N SER A 536 23.08 -12.09 0.57
CA SER A 536 22.49 -11.55 1.80
C SER A 536 22.37 -10.02 1.73
N LYS A 537 21.45 -9.45 2.53
CA LYS A 537 21.44 -8.03 2.86
C LYS A 537 22.56 -7.74 3.87
N LEU A 538 23.42 -6.79 3.55
CA LEU A 538 24.55 -6.41 4.37
C LEU A 538 24.24 -5.17 5.19
N VAL A 539 24.58 -5.20 6.48
CA VAL A 539 24.46 -4.07 7.40
C VAL A 539 25.81 -3.74 8.02
N TYR A 540 26.02 -2.47 8.35
CA TYR A 540 27.18 -2.03 9.12
C TYR A 540 27.03 -2.42 10.60
N PRO A 541 28.13 -2.49 11.38
CA PRO A 541 28.07 -2.78 12.82
C PRO A 541 27.26 -1.79 13.64
N ASP A 542 27.01 -0.58 13.14
CA ASP A 542 26.15 0.43 13.76
C ASP A 542 24.64 0.23 13.45
N GLY A 543 24.31 -0.79 12.66
CA GLY A 543 22.95 -1.13 12.26
C GLY A 543 22.44 -0.40 11.01
N THR A 544 23.25 0.47 10.38
CA THR A 544 22.86 1.11 9.11
C THR A 544 23.00 0.15 7.93
N LEU A 545 22.22 0.37 6.86
CA LEU A 545 22.26 -0.48 5.68
C LEU A 545 23.56 -0.26 4.90
N GLN A 546 24.26 -1.34 4.57
CA GLN A 546 25.44 -1.28 3.72
C GLN A 546 25.08 -1.56 2.26
N GLU A 547 24.34 -2.64 2.03
CA GLU A 547 23.97 -3.10 0.68
C GLU A 547 22.75 -4.02 0.75
N CYS A 548 21.77 -3.82 -0.14
CA CYS A 548 20.70 -4.78 -0.39
C CYS A 548 20.70 -5.16 -1.88
N GLY A 549 21.78 -5.80 -2.31
CA GLY A 549 22.15 -6.00 -3.72
C GLY A 549 22.81 -4.77 -4.36
N GLY A 550 23.54 -5.02 -5.44
CA GLY A 550 24.28 -4.01 -6.18
C GLY A 550 23.70 -3.73 -7.56
N ILE A 551 23.94 -2.51 -8.05
CA ILE A 551 23.62 -2.05 -9.40
C ILE A 551 24.93 -1.76 -10.14
N ILE A 552 25.03 -2.13 -11.42
CA ILE A 552 26.16 -1.82 -12.30
C ILE A 552 25.69 -0.87 -13.41
N TRP A 553 26.38 0.25 -13.58
CA TRP A 553 26.10 1.22 -14.63
C TRP A 553 26.81 0.87 -15.95
N ALA A 554 26.47 1.57 -17.03
CA ALA A 554 26.99 1.28 -18.37
C ALA A 554 28.51 1.43 -18.48
N ASP A 555 29.12 2.26 -17.64
CA ASP A 555 30.59 2.40 -17.53
C ASP A 555 31.24 1.34 -16.64
N GLY A 556 30.46 0.36 -16.16
CA GLY A 556 30.90 -0.69 -15.25
C GLY A 556 31.02 -0.27 -13.79
N THR A 557 30.74 0.98 -13.42
CA THR A 557 30.78 1.41 -12.02
C THR A 557 29.66 0.78 -11.20
N GLY A 558 29.96 0.42 -9.94
CA GLY A 558 29.02 -0.22 -9.02
C GLY A 558 28.35 0.75 -8.06
N TRP A 559 27.11 0.45 -7.70
CA TRP A 559 26.32 1.17 -6.70
C TRP A 559 25.71 0.20 -5.68
N ASN A 560 26.05 0.39 -4.41
CA ASN A 560 25.52 -0.42 -3.31
C ASN A 560 24.15 0.12 -2.91
N TYR A 561 23.09 -0.59 -3.30
CA TYR A 561 21.74 -0.06 -3.15
C TYR A 561 21.35 0.02 -1.66
N GLY A 562 20.93 1.23 -1.25
CA GLY A 562 20.51 1.54 0.12
C GLY A 562 21.66 1.88 1.09
N ARG A 563 22.88 2.10 0.59
CA ARG A 563 24.02 2.44 1.46
C ARG A 563 23.74 3.68 2.31
N GLY A 564 23.77 3.52 3.63
CA GLY A 564 23.51 4.57 4.62
C GLY A 564 22.05 4.71 5.05
N ASP A 565 21.12 3.96 4.43
CA ASP A 565 19.70 4.02 4.76
C ASP A 565 19.34 3.12 5.95
N ASN A 566 18.07 3.16 6.36
CA ASN A 566 17.52 2.25 7.36
C ASN A 566 17.22 0.87 6.74
N PRO A 567 17.84 -0.23 7.22
CA PRO A 567 17.66 -1.57 6.63
C PRO A 567 16.27 -2.18 6.83
N HIS A 568 15.43 -1.57 7.67
CA HIS A 568 14.06 -2.00 7.95
C HIS A 568 13.00 -1.32 7.07
N GLU A 569 13.39 -0.42 6.17
CA GLU A 569 12.41 0.18 5.27
C GLU A 569 11.81 -0.86 4.30
N PRO A 570 10.50 -0.79 4.00
CA PRO A 570 9.79 -1.72 3.10
C PRO A 570 10.49 -1.99 1.76
N ARG A 571 11.14 -0.99 1.16
CA ARG A 571 11.86 -1.11 -0.11
C ARG A 571 13.12 -1.99 -0.07
N TYR A 572 13.58 -2.38 1.13
CA TYR A 572 14.71 -3.28 1.37
C TYR A 572 14.27 -4.66 1.89
N ALA A 573 12.97 -4.95 1.86
CA ALA A 573 12.39 -6.21 2.32
C ALA A 573 12.03 -7.17 1.17
N THR A 574 12.03 -6.71 -0.08
CA THR A 574 11.60 -7.50 -1.26
C THR A 574 12.72 -8.38 -1.84
N LEU A 575 12.43 -9.68 -2.05
CA LEU A 575 13.28 -10.58 -2.83
C LEU A 575 13.26 -10.15 -4.30
N ARG A 576 14.42 -9.90 -4.90
CA ARG A 576 14.48 -9.32 -6.25
C ARG A 576 15.74 -9.67 -7.00
N ASP A 577 15.66 -9.61 -8.32
CA ASP A 577 16.78 -9.84 -9.22
C ASP A 577 17.69 -8.60 -9.24
N VAL A 578 19.00 -8.78 -9.15
CA VAL A 578 20.00 -7.70 -9.02
C VAL A 578 21.19 -7.91 -9.96
N ASP A 579 22.00 -6.87 -10.18
CA ASP A 579 23.17 -6.98 -11.05
C ASP A 579 24.28 -7.81 -10.43
N TYR A 580 24.43 -7.72 -9.11
CA TYR A 580 25.34 -8.56 -8.34
C TYR A 580 25.00 -8.46 -6.85
N CYS A 581 25.62 -9.33 -6.07
CA CYS A 581 25.70 -9.20 -4.62
C CYS A 581 27.18 -9.27 -4.24
N SER A 582 27.58 -8.50 -3.23
CA SER A 582 28.96 -8.50 -2.75
C SER A 582 29.43 -9.90 -2.34
N GLY A 583 30.69 -10.21 -2.66
CA GLY A 583 31.38 -11.43 -2.24
C GLY A 583 31.48 -11.62 -0.72
N ALA A 584 31.06 -10.64 0.08
CA ALA A 584 31.01 -10.72 1.54
C ALA A 584 30.06 -11.80 2.06
N ALA A 585 28.94 -12.06 1.38
CA ALA A 585 27.98 -13.11 1.73
C ALA A 585 27.13 -13.51 0.50
N VAL A 586 27.60 -14.49 -0.26
CA VAL A 586 26.96 -14.92 -1.51
C VAL A 586 26.92 -16.44 -1.68
N MET A 587 25.74 -16.98 -1.96
CA MET A 587 25.50 -18.40 -2.20
C MET A 587 25.30 -18.70 -3.68
N VAL A 588 25.93 -19.77 -4.17
CA VAL A 588 25.85 -20.23 -5.56
C VAL A 588 25.65 -21.74 -5.61
N ARG A 589 24.94 -22.23 -6.62
CA ARG A 589 24.90 -23.69 -6.92
C ARG A 589 26.30 -24.18 -7.23
N LYS A 590 26.77 -25.22 -6.53
CA LYS A 590 28.14 -25.71 -6.71
C LYS A 590 28.40 -26.18 -8.15
N SER A 591 27.46 -26.94 -8.71
CA SER A 591 27.55 -27.45 -10.09
C SER A 591 27.65 -26.31 -11.11
N LEU A 592 26.89 -25.22 -10.91
CA LEU A 592 26.95 -24.03 -11.75
C LEU A 592 28.30 -23.33 -11.59
N PHE A 593 28.73 -23.08 -10.34
CA PHE A 593 30.03 -22.45 -10.05
C PHE A 593 31.20 -23.21 -10.68
N ASP A 594 31.22 -24.54 -10.56
CA ASP A 594 32.22 -25.40 -11.18
C ASP A 594 32.18 -25.29 -12.72
N SER A 595 30.99 -25.30 -13.32
CA SER A 595 30.81 -25.19 -14.78
C SER A 595 31.26 -23.85 -15.35
N LEU A 596 31.18 -22.77 -14.56
CA LEU A 596 31.65 -21.44 -14.91
C LEU A 596 33.16 -21.26 -14.69
N GLY A 597 33.85 -22.24 -14.09
CA GLY A 597 35.27 -22.17 -13.77
C GLY A 597 35.60 -21.46 -12.45
N GLY A 598 34.59 -21.22 -11.60
CA GLY A 598 34.71 -20.50 -10.34
C GLY A 598 34.84 -18.99 -10.50
N PHE A 599 35.41 -18.31 -9.49
CA PHE A 599 35.76 -16.90 -9.60
C PHE A 599 36.87 -16.71 -10.64
N ASP A 600 36.67 -15.77 -11.57
CA ASP A 600 37.58 -15.56 -12.69
C ASP A 600 38.91 -14.96 -12.21
N THR A 601 40.00 -15.68 -12.48
CA THR A 601 41.35 -15.32 -12.00
C THR A 601 41.89 -14.03 -12.63
N ARG A 602 41.25 -13.48 -13.67
CA ARG A 602 41.60 -12.15 -14.22
C ARG A 602 41.49 -11.03 -13.19
N TYR A 603 40.62 -11.18 -12.20
CA TYR A 603 40.36 -10.17 -11.18
C TYR A 603 41.23 -10.36 -9.92
N ALA A 604 42.17 -11.31 -9.93
CA ALA A 604 43.06 -11.51 -8.80
C ALA A 604 43.92 -10.25 -8.51
N PRO A 605 44.13 -9.87 -7.23
CA PRO A 605 43.75 -10.63 -6.03
C PRO A 605 42.30 -10.44 -5.53
N ALA A 606 41.61 -9.35 -5.91
CA ALA A 606 40.23 -9.02 -5.50
C ALA A 606 39.64 -7.83 -6.31
N TYR A 607 38.37 -7.51 -6.06
CA TYR A 607 37.47 -6.57 -6.74
C TYR A 607 37.02 -6.99 -8.15
N TYR A 608 35.69 -6.91 -8.39
CA TYR A 608 34.95 -7.33 -9.59
C TYR A 608 34.79 -8.84 -9.80
N GLU A 609 35.38 -9.70 -8.98
CA GLU A 609 35.17 -11.15 -9.06
C GLU A 609 33.72 -11.58 -8.79
N ASP A 610 33.07 -10.91 -7.85
CA ASP A 610 31.67 -11.13 -7.47
C ASP A 610 30.71 -10.60 -8.52
N THR A 611 30.95 -9.38 -9.00
CA THR A 611 30.24 -8.79 -10.14
C THR A 611 30.37 -9.67 -11.38
N ASP A 612 31.58 -10.13 -11.71
CA ASP A 612 31.83 -10.99 -12.86
C ASP A 612 31.12 -12.34 -12.73
N LEU A 613 31.18 -12.98 -11.56
CA LEU A 613 30.47 -14.22 -11.30
C LEU A 613 28.96 -14.04 -11.50
N ALA A 614 28.37 -12.95 -10.99
CA ALA A 614 26.96 -12.65 -11.16
C ALA A 614 26.59 -12.46 -12.65
N PHE A 615 27.42 -11.78 -13.43
CA PHE A 615 27.23 -11.66 -14.88
C PHE A 615 27.36 -13.01 -15.60
N ALA A 616 28.32 -13.85 -15.20
CA ALA A 616 28.51 -15.19 -15.76
C ALA A 616 27.33 -16.13 -15.45
N VAL A 617 26.80 -16.08 -14.22
CA VAL A 617 25.59 -16.80 -13.81
C VAL A 617 24.39 -16.41 -14.69
N ARG A 618 24.21 -15.11 -14.95
CA ARG A 618 23.16 -14.62 -15.85
C ARG A 618 23.37 -15.01 -17.30
N ALA A 619 24.60 -14.94 -17.79
CA ALA A 619 24.94 -15.38 -19.14
C ALA A 619 24.68 -16.89 -19.34
N ALA A 620 24.72 -17.69 -18.27
CA ALA A 620 24.33 -19.10 -18.27
C ALA A 620 22.80 -19.34 -18.18
N GLY A 621 21.98 -18.28 -18.18
CA GLY A 621 20.52 -18.37 -18.15
C GLY A 621 19.89 -18.46 -16.76
N TYR A 622 20.68 -18.24 -15.70
CA TYR A 622 20.20 -18.23 -14.31
C TYR A 622 19.99 -16.81 -13.77
N ARG A 623 19.22 -16.69 -12.69
CA ARG A 623 18.97 -15.43 -11.99
C ARG A 623 19.99 -15.20 -10.88
N THR A 624 20.27 -13.92 -10.64
CA THR A 624 21.04 -13.39 -9.51
C THR A 624 20.07 -12.60 -8.64
N VAL A 625 19.88 -12.98 -7.38
CA VAL A 625 18.91 -12.33 -6.48
C VAL A 625 19.54 -11.85 -5.18
N VAL A 626 18.93 -10.85 -4.55
CA VAL A 626 19.13 -10.57 -3.12
C VAL A 626 17.99 -11.18 -2.31
N GLN A 627 18.32 -11.87 -1.21
CA GLN A 627 17.36 -12.39 -0.24
C GLN A 627 17.44 -11.53 1.04
N PRO A 628 16.56 -10.53 1.20
CA PRO A 628 16.65 -9.56 2.29
C PRO A 628 16.33 -10.10 3.68
N GLU A 629 15.72 -11.29 3.78
CA GLU A 629 15.57 -12.01 5.06
C GLU A 629 16.89 -12.65 5.52
N SER A 630 17.87 -12.80 4.63
CA SER A 630 19.24 -13.19 5.00
C SER A 630 20.04 -11.93 5.34
N VAL A 631 20.31 -11.70 6.63
CA VAL A 631 21.02 -10.50 7.11
C VAL A 631 22.41 -10.87 7.65
N VAL A 632 23.42 -10.12 7.22
CA VAL A 632 24.82 -10.28 7.65
C VAL A 632 25.40 -8.91 7.99
N THR A 633 25.98 -8.77 9.18
CA THR A 633 26.79 -7.60 9.52
C THR A 633 28.17 -7.74 8.90
N HIS A 634 28.70 -6.70 8.24
CA HIS A 634 30.02 -6.75 7.62
C HIS A 634 30.88 -5.54 8.01
N HIS A 635 32.09 -5.82 8.52
CA HIS A 635 33.03 -4.82 9.03
C HIS A 635 33.97 -4.31 7.91
N GLU A 636 33.40 -3.55 6.97
CA GLU A 636 34.08 -3.08 5.75
C GLU A 636 35.45 -2.40 5.99
N GLY A 637 36.45 -2.73 5.16
CA GLY A 637 37.75 -2.04 5.13
C GLY A 637 38.84 -2.62 6.03
N ILE A 638 38.56 -3.71 6.74
CA ILE A 638 39.48 -4.37 7.67
C ILE A 638 40.39 -5.38 6.98
N SER A 639 39.84 -6.09 6.01
CA SER A 639 40.55 -7.06 5.17
C SER A 639 41.35 -6.41 4.04
N ASN A 640 41.01 -5.19 3.58
CA ASN A 640 41.56 -4.58 2.35
C ASN A 640 42.07 -3.11 2.45
N GLY A 641 41.99 -2.45 3.61
CA GLY A 641 42.50 -1.08 3.81
C GLY A 641 41.67 0.06 3.19
N THR A 642 41.93 1.31 3.61
CA THR A 642 41.09 2.49 3.29
C THR A 642 41.70 3.49 2.30
N ASP A 643 42.97 3.34 1.91
CA ASP A 643 43.66 4.27 1.00
C ASP A 643 43.41 3.92 -0.48
N VAL A 644 42.99 4.90 -1.28
CA VAL A 644 42.74 4.78 -2.73
C VAL A 644 44.00 5.00 -3.57
N SER A 645 45.08 5.51 -2.95
CA SER A 645 46.34 5.83 -3.62
C SER A 645 47.44 4.75 -3.45
N SER A 646 47.21 3.75 -2.59
CA SER A 646 48.09 2.59 -2.38
C SER A 646 47.30 1.35 -1.91
N GLY A 647 47.75 0.13 -2.23
CA GLY A 647 47.13 -1.14 -1.76
C GLY A 647 46.12 -1.80 -2.71
N VAL A 648 45.34 -2.76 -2.19
CA VAL A 648 44.44 -3.65 -2.94
C VAL A 648 43.34 -2.87 -3.68
N LYS A 649 42.91 -1.70 -3.19
CA LYS A 649 41.92 -0.83 -3.85
C LYS A 649 42.34 -0.26 -5.20
N ARG A 650 43.65 -0.18 -5.52
CA ARG A 650 44.11 0.17 -6.89
C ARG A 650 43.59 -0.83 -7.93
N HIS A 651 43.39 -2.09 -7.54
CA HIS A 651 42.87 -3.10 -8.43
C HIS A 651 41.41 -2.84 -8.82
N GLN A 652 40.63 -2.08 -8.04
CA GLN A 652 39.24 -1.78 -8.37
C GLN A 652 39.11 -1.07 -9.73
N GLU A 653 39.94 -0.06 -10.00
CA GLU A 653 39.87 0.70 -11.26
C GLU A 653 40.48 -0.07 -12.45
N LEU A 654 41.56 -0.84 -12.21
CA LEU A 654 42.15 -1.69 -13.23
C LEU A 654 41.20 -2.83 -13.62
N ASN A 655 40.60 -3.49 -12.63
CA ASN A 655 39.65 -4.59 -12.82
C ASN A 655 38.33 -4.10 -13.40
N ARG A 656 37.91 -2.85 -13.12
CA ARG A 656 36.78 -2.22 -13.82
C ARG A 656 37.02 -2.20 -15.32
N ALA A 657 38.19 -1.77 -15.78
CA ALA A 657 38.50 -1.73 -17.21
C ALA A 657 38.45 -3.15 -17.83
N VAL A 658 39.00 -4.16 -17.15
CA VAL A 658 38.94 -5.57 -17.59
C VAL A 658 37.50 -6.08 -17.63
N PHE A 659 36.68 -5.74 -16.63
CA PHE A 659 35.27 -6.11 -16.56
C PHE A 659 34.46 -5.47 -17.69
N VAL A 660 34.65 -4.17 -17.93
CA VAL A 660 33.99 -3.41 -19.01
C VAL A 660 34.36 -3.99 -20.37
N GLU A 661 35.62 -4.34 -20.59
CA GLU A 661 36.06 -4.98 -21.84
C GLU A 661 35.40 -6.36 -22.02
N LYS A 662 35.37 -7.19 -20.98
CA LYS A 662 34.77 -8.54 -21.04
C LYS A 662 33.26 -8.51 -21.29
N TRP A 663 32.55 -7.56 -20.67
CA TRP A 663 31.09 -7.50 -20.66
C TRP A 663 30.51 -6.32 -21.45
N ALA A 664 31.28 -5.77 -22.40
CA ALA A 664 30.88 -4.60 -23.19
C ALA A 664 29.47 -4.73 -23.80
N ASP A 665 29.15 -5.88 -24.37
CA ASP A 665 27.83 -6.15 -24.98
C ASP A 665 26.68 -6.15 -23.95
N ALA A 666 26.93 -6.68 -22.75
CA ALA A 666 25.94 -6.68 -21.67
C ALA A 666 25.75 -5.25 -21.11
N LEU A 667 26.85 -4.53 -20.90
CA LEU A 667 26.84 -3.16 -20.35
C LEU A 667 26.28 -2.12 -21.33
N ALA A 668 26.33 -2.37 -22.64
CA ALA A 668 25.72 -1.50 -23.65
C ALA A 668 24.20 -1.29 -23.43
N HIS A 669 23.55 -2.21 -22.71
CA HIS A 669 22.13 -2.16 -22.39
C HIS A 669 21.83 -1.65 -20.96
N HIS A 670 22.88 -1.32 -20.18
CA HIS A 670 22.74 -0.79 -18.83
C HIS A 670 22.49 0.73 -18.85
N ARG A 671 21.98 1.26 -17.73
CA ARG A 671 21.75 2.70 -17.57
C ARG A 671 23.07 3.44 -17.33
N PRO A 672 23.20 4.70 -17.78
CA PRO A 672 24.49 5.40 -17.78
C PRO A 672 25.00 5.76 -16.39
N GLU A 673 24.10 6.14 -15.47
CA GLU A 673 24.47 6.64 -14.15
C GLU A 673 23.30 6.55 -13.14
N ALA A 674 23.62 6.79 -11.87
CA ALA A 674 22.64 6.87 -10.80
C ALA A 674 21.78 8.15 -10.89
N SER A 675 20.46 7.97 -10.87
CA SER A 675 19.46 9.02 -10.69
C SER A 675 18.24 8.40 -9.99
N PRO A 676 17.34 9.17 -9.35
CA PRO A 676 16.18 8.59 -8.67
C PRO A 676 15.39 7.60 -9.56
N ARG A 677 15.09 8.00 -10.79
CA ARG A 677 14.46 7.13 -11.81
C ARG A 677 15.29 5.88 -12.11
N ASN A 678 16.58 6.03 -12.39
CA ASN A 678 17.44 4.89 -12.74
C ASN A 678 17.64 3.93 -11.57
N LEU A 679 17.58 4.40 -10.32
CA LEU A 679 17.65 3.56 -9.14
C LEU A 679 16.41 2.67 -9.01
N TRP A 680 15.20 3.18 -9.30
CA TRP A 680 13.98 2.35 -9.33
C TRP A 680 14.06 1.21 -10.34
N LEU A 681 14.66 1.46 -11.51
CA LEU A 681 14.81 0.45 -12.56
C LEU A 681 16.01 -0.48 -12.35
N GLY A 682 17.14 0.05 -11.88
CA GLY A 682 18.40 -0.68 -11.74
C GLY A 682 18.41 -1.62 -10.54
N ARG A 683 17.67 -1.29 -9.48
CA ARG A 683 17.62 -2.08 -8.24
C ARG A 683 16.88 -3.42 -8.36
N ASN A 684 16.08 -3.59 -9.42
CA ASN A 684 15.31 -4.80 -9.69
C ASN A 684 15.42 -5.11 -11.19
N ARG A 685 16.05 -6.22 -11.57
CA ARG A 685 16.18 -6.64 -12.96
C ARG A 685 14.97 -7.44 -13.42
N THR A 686 14.76 -7.47 -14.72
CA THR A 686 13.84 -8.42 -15.40
C THR A 686 14.64 -9.28 -16.37
N SER A 687 13.99 -10.22 -17.06
CA SER A 687 14.61 -10.96 -18.19
C SER A 687 15.12 -10.04 -19.30
N ARG A 688 14.61 -8.80 -19.36
CA ARG A 688 15.08 -7.72 -20.25
C ARG A 688 16.16 -6.81 -19.63
N GLY A 689 16.81 -7.26 -18.56
CA GLY A 689 17.80 -6.49 -17.81
C GLY A 689 17.19 -5.31 -17.05
N HIS A 690 17.72 -4.11 -17.25
CA HIS A 690 17.14 -2.86 -16.71
C HIS A 690 16.01 -2.29 -17.60
N GLY A 691 15.68 -3.00 -18.68
CA GLY A 691 14.51 -2.72 -19.51
C GLY A 691 13.22 -3.30 -18.90
N GLY A 692 12.09 -2.99 -19.53
CA GLY A 692 10.76 -3.28 -18.98
C GLY A 692 10.29 -2.17 -18.04
N GLY A 693 9.00 -1.87 -18.06
CA GLY A 693 8.42 -0.84 -17.20
C GLY A 693 8.11 -1.35 -15.79
N ILE A 694 7.37 -0.53 -15.05
CA ILE A 694 6.84 -0.85 -13.73
C ILE A 694 5.33 -1.03 -13.85
N VAL A 695 4.77 -1.96 -13.09
CA VAL A 695 3.33 -2.14 -12.92
C VAL A 695 2.96 -1.69 -11.52
N LEU A 696 2.06 -0.72 -11.44
CA LEU A 696 1.45 -0.30 -10.19
C LEU A 696 0.15 -1.07 -9.98
N VAL A 697 -0.02 -1.66 -8.81
CA VAL A 697 -1.29 -2.22 -8.36
C VAL A 697 -1.68 -1.54 -7.06
N ALA A 698 -2.88 -0.97 -6.99
CA ALA A 698 -3.37 -0.31 -5.80
C ALA A 698 -4.70 -0.93 -5.38
N ASP A 699 -4.83 -1.25 -4.10
CA ASP A 699 -6.08 -1.71 -3.48
C ASP A 699 -6.22 -1.04 -2.10
N HIS A 700 -7.38 -1.13 -1.49
CA HIS A 700 -7.66 -0.59 -0.17
C HIS A 700 -6.67 -1.11 0.89
N GLN A 701 -6.24 -2.38 0.79
CA GLN A 701 -5.39 -3.02 1.80
C GLN A 701 -4.51 -4.13 1.21
N VAL A 702 -3.49 -4.55 1.97
CA VAL A 702 -2.73 -5.78 1.67
C VAL A 702 -3.69 -6.99 1.62
N PRO A 703 -3.67 -7.82 0.56
CA PRO A 703 -4.58 -8.95 0.40
C PRO A 703 -4.43 -9.99 1.54
N ARG A 704 -5.56 -10.38 2.14
CA ARG A 704 -5.63 -11.41 3.19
C ARG A 704 -6.33 -12.65 2.66
N THR A 705 -5.54 -13.58 2.12
CA THR A 705 -6.03 -14.70 1.29
C THR A 705 -6.91 -15.71 2.03
N ASP A 706 -6.98 -15.65 3.36
CA ASP A 706 -7.82 -16.48 4.22
C ASP A 706 -9.10 -15.76 4.74
N GLU A 707 -9.29 -14.47 4.41
CA GLU A 707 -10.46 -13.70 4.87
C GLU A 707 -11.56 -13.56 3.80
N ASP A 708 -11.21 -13.29 2.54
CA ASP A 708 -12.19 -13.00 1.49
C ASP A 708 -11.70 -13.37 0.06
N SER A 709 -12.64 -13.53 -0.87
CA SER A 709 -12.34 -13.92 -2.25
C SER A 709 -11.65 -12.83 -3.08
N GLY A 710 -11.90 -11.55 -2.77
CA GLY A 710 -11.24 -10.42 -3.43
C GLY A 710 -9.74 -10.42 -3.12
N SER A 711 -9.39 -10.69 -1.87
CA SER A 711 -7.99 -10.87 -1.44
C SER A 711 -7.30 -12.03 -2.16
N VAL A 712 -7.98 -13.18 -2.35
CA VAL A 712 -7.43 -14.31 -3.12
C VAL A 712 -7.18 -13.91 -4.58
N ARG A 713 -8.14 -13.23 -5.21
CA ARG A 713 -8.00 -12.75 -6.59
C ARG A 713 -6.84 -11.77 -6.73
N MET A 714 -6.76 -10.76 -5.85
CA MET A 714 -5.70 -9.75 -5.90
C MET A 714 -4.31 -10.37 -5.71
N SER A 715 -4.15 -11.31 -4.77
CA SER A 715 -2.88 -12.06 -4.62
C SER A 715 -2.49 -12.78 -5.91
N ARG A 716 -3.44 -13.46 -6.57
CA ARG A 716 -3.18 -14.18 -7.82
C ARG A 716 -2.85 -13.23 -8.98
N ILE A 717 -3.47 -12.05 -9.04
CA ILE A 717 -3.11 -11.01 -10.03
C ILE A 717 -1.67 -10.55 -9.82
N LEU A 718 -1.25 -10.28 -8.58
CA LEU A 718 0.11 -9.89 -8.26
C LEU A 718 1.13 -10.98 -8.66
N ASP A 719 0.83 -12.24 -8.33
CA ASP A 719 1.68 -13.39 -8.70
C ASP A 719 1.81 -13.54 -10.22
N LEU A 720 0.70 -13.38 -10.96
CA LEU A 720 0.70 -13.43 -12.43
C LEU A 720 1.51 -12.28 -13.04
N LEU A 721 1.41 -11.07 -12.50
CA LEU A 721 2.17 -9.91 -12.99
C LEU A 721 3.67 -10.10 -12.76
N VAL A 722 4.09 -10.62 -11.60
CA VAL A 722 5.50 -11.02 -11.37
C VAL A 722 5.89 -12.12 -12.34
N GLY A 723 5.05 -13.14 -12.52
CA GLY A 723 5.26 -14.24 -13.47
C GLY A 723 5.21 -13.84 -14.95
N LEU A 724 4.84 -12.59 -15.26
CA LEU A 724 4.96 -11.94 -16.57
C LEU A 724 6.22 -11.07 -16.67
N ASP A 725 7.17 -11.27 -15.76
CA ASP A 725 8.47 -10.58 -15.73
C ASP A 725 8.31 -9.05 -15.60
N GLN A 726 7.34 -8.62 -14.78
CA GLN A 726 7.09 -7.21 -14.47
C GLN A 726 7.66 -6.82 -13.09
N ARG A 727 8.11 -5.57 -12.98
CA ARG A 727 8.40 -4.96 -11.68
C ARG A 727 7.09 -4.52 -11.04
N VAL A 728 6.62 -5.26 -10.05
CA VAL A 728 5.32 -4.96 -9.41
C VAL A 728 5.53 -4.11 -8.15
N VAL A 729 4.83 -2.97 -8.12
CA VAL A 729 4.73 -2.09 -6.95
C VAL A 729 3.29 -2.11 -6.46
N PHE A 730 3.08 -2.37 -5.18
CA PHE A 730 1.77 -2.47 -4.56
C PHE A 730 1.53 -1.34 -3.55
N PHE A 731 0.40 -0.65 -3.70
CA PHE A 731 -0.07 0.43 -2.82
C PHE A 731 -1.25 -0.05 -1.97
N PRO A 732 -1.05 -0.36 -0.67
CA PRO A 732 -2.15 -0.52 0.28
C PRO A 732 -2.63 0.86 0.74
N MET A 733 -3.81 1.27 0.27
CA MET A 733 -4.30 2.65 0.50
C MET A 733 -4.69 2.94 1.96
N ASN A 734 -4.95 1.91 2.77
CA ASN A 734 -5.17 2.05 4.21
C ASN A 734 -3.86 2.16 5.02
N GLY A 735 -2.69 2.02 4.38
CA GLY A 735 -1.38 2.12 5.01
C GLY A 735 -1.00 0.97 5.95
N ALA A 736 -1.85 -0.05 6.12
CA ALA A 736 -1.60 -1.15 7.05
C ALA A 736 -0.72 -2.24 6.44
N LEU A 737 0.29 -2.70 7.20
CA LEU A 737 1.24 -3.74 6.81
C LEU A 737 1.17 -4.96 7.75
N PRO A 738 0.14 -5.80 7.65
CA PRO A 738 0.06 -7.01 8.47
C PRO A 738 1.21 -7.96 8.08
N GLU A 739 2.07 -8.30 9.04
CA GLU A 739 3.39 -8.93 8.84
C GLU A 739 3.32 -10.20 7.97
N ARG A 740 2.42 -11.14 8.29
CA ARG A 740 2.26 -12.42 7.56
C ARG A 740 2.01 -12.22 6.06
N TYR A 741 1.08 -11.33 5.71
CA TYR A 741 0.67 -11.13 4.32
C TYR A 741 1.64 -10.22 3.56
N THR A 742 2.18 -9.20 4.23
CA THR A 742 3.19 -8.31 3.63
C THR A 742 4.48 -9.07 3.31
N SER A 743 4.93 -9.95 4.21
CA SER A 743 6.12 -10.79 3.99
C SER A 743 5.93 -11.75 2.82
N ALA A 744 4.73 -12.31 2.64
CA ALA A 744 4.42 -13.15 1.48
C ALA A 744 4.56 -12.36 0.16
N LEU A 745 4.08 -11.11 0.11
CA LEU A 745 4.26 -10.23 -1.06
C LEU A 745 5.74 -9.91 -1.33
N TYR A 746 6.52 -9.63 -0.28
CA TYR A 746 7.95 -9.37 -0.41
C TYR A 746 8.71 -10.58 -0.96
N GLN A 747 8.40 -11.78 -0.48
CA GLN A 747 9.00 -13.02 -0.96
C GLN A 747 8.53 -13.38 -2.38
N ALA A 748 7.34 -12.94 -2.79
CA ALA A 748 6.86 -13.03 -4.17
C ALA A 748 7.50 -12.00 -5.11
N GLY A 749 8.33 -11.08 -4.61
CA GLY A 749 9.00 -10.06 -5.43
C GLY A 749 8.19 -8.78 -5.65
N VAL A 750 7.13 -8.57 -4.88
CA VAL A 750 6.31 -7.35 -4.91
C VAL A 750 6.89 -6.30 -3.95
N THR A 751 7.15 -5.10 -4.46
CA THR A 751 7.52 -3.96 -3.61
C THR A 751 6.26 -3.33 -3.02
N VAL A 752 6.15 -3.26 -1.69
CA VAL A 752 4.99 -2.64 -1.01
C VAL A 752 5.34 -1.24 -0.52
N VAL A 753 4.52 -0.23 -0.87
CA VAL A 753 4.72 1.19 -0.49
C VAL A 753 3.47 1.72 0.24
N ALA A 754 3.50 1.66 1.57
CA ALA A 754 2.35 1.99 2.42
C ALA A 754 2.31 3.45 2.91
N ASP A 755 3.44 4.15 2.96
CA ASP A 755 3.47 5.55 3.36
C ASP A 755 3.01 6.48 2.23
N ALA A 756 2.19 7.49 2.54
CA ALA A 756 1.63 8.38 1.53
C ALA A 756 2.69 9.28 0.87
N GLY A 757 3.69 9.74 1.64
CA GLY A 757 4.80 10.53 1.12
C GLY A 757 5.67 9.71 0.17
N GLN A 758 5.99 8.46 0.55
CA GLN A 758 6.74 7.53 -0.30
C GLN A 758 5.99 7.16 -1.58
N ARG A 759 4.65 7.04 -1.55
CA ARG A 759 3.85 6.84 -2.76
C ARG A 759 3.94 8.02 -3.72
N GLN A 760 3.82 9.25 -3.22
CA GLN A 760 3.96 10.46 -4.04
C GLN A 760 5.37 10.59 -4.60
N GLU A 761 6.39 10.29 -3.79
CA GLU A 761 7.77 10.25 -4.22
C GLU A 761 7.99 9.23 -5.34
N PHE A 762 7.47 8.00 -5.19
CA PHE A 762 7.52 6.99 -6.24
C PHE A 762 6.89 7.48 -7.55
N LEU A 763 5.68 8.05 -7.51
CA LEU A 763 5.00 8.56 -8.71
C LEU A 763 5.83 9.66 -9.38
N ARG A 764 6.40 10.57 -8.61
CA ARG A 764 7.26 11.65 -9.12
C ARG A 764 8.58 11.15 -9.72
N GLU A 765 9.21 10.16 -9.11
CA GLU A 765 10.53 9.67 -9.53
C GLU A 765 10.49 8.64 -10.65
N ALA A 766 9.48 7.77 -10.64
CA ALA A 766 9.39 6.59 -11.50
C ALA A 766 8.05 6.47 -12.25
N GLY A 767 7.13 7.44 -12.11
CA GLY A 767 5.83 7.42 -12.77
C GLY A 767 5.93 7.29 -14.29
N THR A 768 6.90 7.94 -14.93
CA THR A 768 7.14 7.83 -16.38
C THR A 768 7.55 6.44 -16.86
N GLU A 769 7.92 5.54 -15.94
CA GLU A 769 8.24 4.14 -16.24
C GLU A 769 7.05 3.20 -16.01
N LEU A 770 5.93 3.69 -15.47
CA LEU A 770 4.72 2.90 -15.31
C LEU A 770 4.14 2.57 -16.69
N ARG A 771 3.86 1.29 -16.92
CA ARG A 771 3.19 0.81 -18.15
C ARG A 771 1.73 0.46 -17.91
N LEU A 772 1.43 -0.02 -16.71
CA LEU A 772 0.10 -0.40 -16.29
C LEU A 772 -0.10 0.02 -14.84
N ALA A 773 -1.23 0.66 -14.56
CA ALA A 773 -1.72 0.93 -13.21
C ALA A 773 -3.07 0.25 -13.04
N VAL A 774 -3.13 -0.81 -12.23
CA VAL A 774 -4.37 -1.48 -11.85
C VAL A 774 -4.89 -0.83 -10.56
N LEU A 775 -5.94 -0.04 -10.68
CA LEU A 775 -6.58 0.66 -9.57
C LEU A 775 -7.84 -0.09 -9.17
N SER A 776 -7.76 -0.86 -8.09
CA SER A 776 -8.82 -1.76 -7.61
C SER A 776 -9.78 -1.03 -6.67
N ARG A 777 -11.07 -1.06 -7.00
CA ARG A 777 -12.23 -0.45 -6.30
C ARG A 777 -12.41 1.05 -6.57
N PRO A 778 -13.67 1.56 -6.51
CA PRO A 778 -13.97 2.94 -6.85
C PRO A 778 -13.21 3.97 -6.02
N GLN A 779 -13.07 3.75 -4.70
CA GLN A 779 -12.44 4.74 -3.82
C GLN A 779 -10.94 4.89 -4.08
N VAL A 780 -10.26 3.79 -4.42
CA VAL A 780 -8.82 3.78 -4.73
C VAL A 780 -8.58 4.42 -6.09
N ALA A 781 -9.36 4.05 -7.09
CA ALA A 781 -9.29 4.64 -8.42
C ALA A 781 -9.55 6.15 -8.38
N TRP A 782 -10.58 6.59 -7.66
CA TRP A 782 -10.87 8.02 -7.45
C TRP A 782 -9.69 8.80 -6.86
N GLN A 783 -9.00 8.24 -5.86
CA GLN A 783 -7.88 8.90 -5.19
C GLN A 783 -6.60 8.99 -6.04
N LEU A 784 -6.36 8.01 -6.92
CA LEU A 784 -5.10 7.86 -7.63
C LEU A 784 -5.15 8.24 -9.10
N LEU A 785 -6.32 8.24 -9.75
CA LEU A 785 -6.43 8.41 -11.20
C LEU A 785 -5.77 9.70 -11.69
N GLU A 786 -6.09 10.85 -11.09
CA GLU A 786 -5.50 12.13 -11.47
C GLU A 786 -3.97 12.15 -11.28
N GLN A 787 -3.48 11.60 -10.17
CA GLN A 787 -2.04 11.51 -9.88
C GLN A 787 -1.31 10.62 -10.90
N VAL A 788 -1.89 9.46 -11.24
CA VAL A 788 -1.31 8.57 -12.26
C VAL A 788 -1.33 9.27 -13.62
N ARG A 789 -2.40 9.98 -13.99
CA ARG A 789 -2.45 10.75 -15.25
C ARG A 789 -1.43 11.90 -15.29
N GLN A 790 -1.19 12.56 -14.16
CA GLN A 790 -0.23 13.64 -14.04
C GLN A 790 1.22 13.15 -14.17
N TYR A 791 1.59 12.09 -13.44
CA TYR A 791 2.97 11.64 -13.33
C TYR A 791 3.36 10.49 -14.27
N ALA A 792 2.37 9.79 -14.84
CA ALA A 792 2.54 8.65 -15.72
C ALA A 792 1.58 8.73 -16.93
N PRO A 793 1.68 9.76 -17.78
CA PRO A 793 0.72 10.02 -18.86
C PRO A 793 0.65 8.90 -19.91
N ASP A 794 1.73 8.15 -20.12
CA ASP A 794 1.80 7.02 -21.06
C ASP A 794 1.38 5.68 -20.44
N CYS A 795 1.03 5.66 -19.15
CA CYS A 795 0.61 4.47 -18.44
C CYS A 795 -0.83 4.10 -18.80
N VAL A 796 -1.08 2.82 -19.13
CA VAL A 796 -2.43 2.28 -19.23
C VAL A 796 -3.03 2.20 -17.82
N VAL A 797 -4.10 2.95 -17.57
CA VAL A 797 -4.83 2.89 -16.30
C VAL A 797 -6.02 1.95 -16.45
N ALA A 798 -5.93 0.83 -15.74
CA ALA A 798 -6.99 -0.16 -15.62
C ALA A 798 -7.76 0.06 -14.32
N TYR A 799 -9.02 0.46 -14.44
CA TYR A 799 -9.94 0.49 -13.30
C TYR A 799 -10.52 -0.90 -13.08
N ASP A 800 -10.13 -1.56 -11.99
CA ASP A 800 -10.66 -2.87 -11.60
C ASP A 800 -11.85 -2.69 -10.65
N THR A 801 -13.05 -3.03 -11.13
CA THR A 801 -14.28 -2.78 -10.35
C THR A 801 -14.37 -3.68 -9.14
N VAL A 802 -13.77 -4.89 -9.22
CA VAL A 802 -13.99 -6.04 -8.32
C VAL A 802 -15.43 -6.58 -8.39
N ASP A 803 -16.41 -5.69 -8.29
CA ASP A 803 -17.84 -5.86 -8.56
C ASP A 803 -18.44 -4.49 -8.89
N LEU A 804 -19.54 -4.43 -9.65
CA LEU A 804 -20.25 -3.15 -9.82
C LEU A 804 -21.02 -2.80 -8.53
N HIS A 805 -20.47 -1.87 -7.75
CA HIS A 805 -20.98 -1.55 -6.42
C HIS A 805 -22.40 -0.99 -6.47
N PHE A 806 -22.72 -0.16 -7.48
CA PHE A 806 -24.06 0.38 -7.66
C PHE A 806 -25.09 -0.72 -7.98
N VAL A 807 -24.72 -1.76 -8.73
CA VAL A 807 -25.60 -2.91 -9.03
C VAL A 807 -25.85 -3.72 -7.76
N ARG A 808 -24.79 -3.97 -6.98
CA ARG A 808 -24.90 -4.69 -5.71
C ARG A 808 -25.79 -3.95 -4.71
N LEU A 809 -25.59 -2.65 -4.53
CA LEU A 809 -26.39 -1.84 -3.62
C LEU A 809 -27.84 -1.67 -4.12
N GLY A 810 -28.06 -1.52 -5.42
CA GLY A 810 -29.40 -1.46 -6.00
C GLY A 810 -30.21 -2.74 -5.73
N ARG A 811 -29.58 -3.91 -5.91
CA ARG A 811 -30.21 -5.20 -5.55
C ARG A 811 -30.49 -5.32 -4.05
N GLN A 812 -29.63 -4.78 -3.17
CA GLN A 812 -29.87 -4.75 -1.73
C GLN A 812 -31.02 -3.81 -1.36
N ALA A 813 -31.16 -2.67 -2.05
CA ALA A 813 -32.27 -1.75 -1.84
C ALA A 813 -33.60 -2.41 -2.19
N GLU A 814 -33.71 -3.08 -3.34
CA GLU A 814 -34.94 -3.80 -3.72
C GLU A 814 -35.30 -4.89 -2.69
N LEU A 815 -34.32 -5.59 -2.12
CA LEU A 815 -34.59 -6.54 -1.04
C LEU A 815 -35.12 -5.85 0.22
N ALA A 816 -34.53 -4.72 0.63
CA ALA A 816 -35.02 -3.97 1.79
C ALA A 816 -36.48 -3.52 1.59
N LYS A 817 -36.82 -3.11 0.37
CA LYS A 817 -38.19 -2.77 -0.04
C LYS A 817 -39.14 -3.96 0.02
N GLU A 818 -38.72 -5.14 -0.47
CA GLU A 818 -39.51 -6.37 -0.36
C GLU A 818 -39.75 -6.79 1.09
N LEU A 819 -38.77 -6.55 1.97
CA LEU A 819 -38.86 -6.82 3.41
C LEU A 819 -39.62 -5.74 4.20
N GLY A 820 -40.00 -4.63 3.55
CA GLY A 820 -40.74 -3.52 4.16
C GLY A 820 -39.88 -2.59 5.02
N ASP A 821 -38.56 -2.58 4.86
CA ASP A 821 -37.61 -1.71 5.55
C ASP A 821 -37.38 -0.41 4.75
N GLU A 822 -38.36 0.50 4.82
CA GLU A 822 -38.36 1.75 4.05
C GLU A 822 -37.15 2.67 4.34
N PRO A 823 -36.70 2.87 5.60
CA PRO A 823 -35.50 3.67 5.88
C PRO A 823 -34.24 3.08 5.23
N GLU A 824 -34.06 1.76 5.28
CA GLU A 824 -32.91 1.08 4.68
C GLU A 824 -32.98 1.13 3.15
N TYR A 825 -34.17 0.96 2.54
CA TYR A 825 -34.38 1.12 1.10
C TYR A 825 -33.97 2.51 0.61
N VAL A 826 -34.44 3.58 1.27
CA VAL A 826 -34.11 4.97 0.89
C VAL A 826 -32.61 5.23 1.03
N SER A 827 -31.99 4.77 2.12
CA SER A 827 -30.55 4.88 2.37
C SER A 827 -29.73 4.17 1.29
N LEU A 828 -30.03 2.89 1.01
CA LEU A 828 -29.33 2.08 0.02
C LEU A 828 -29.53 2.62 -1.40
N SER A 829 -30.73 3.11 -1.74
CA SER A 829 -31.01 3.69 -3.07
C SER A 829 -30.20 4.96 -3.31
N ARG A 830 -30.11 5.88 -2.34
CA ARG A 830 -29.28 7.08 -2.45
C ARG A 830 -27.80 6.74 -2.61
N ARG A 831 -27.31 5.76 -1.85
CA ARG A 831 -25.91 5.28 -1.94
C ARG A 831 -25.63 4.59 -3.27
N ALA A 832 -26.58 3.82 -3.79
CA ALA A 832 -26.47 3.17 -5.09
C ALA A 832 -26.35 4.22 -6.21
N GLU A 833 -27.15 5.28 -6.18
CA GLU A 833 -27.09 6.36 -7.18
C GLU A 833 -25.78 7.15 -7.11
N ALA A 834 -25.32 7.49 -5.89
CA ALA A 834 -24.03 8.16 -5.73
C ALA A 834 -22.85 7.31 -6.25
N LEU A 835 -22.87 6.00 -5.98
CA LEU A 835 -21.85 5.08 -6.51
C LEU A 835 -21.98 4.86 -8.01
N ARG A 836 -23.19 4.89 -8.56
CA ARG A 836 -23.42 4.80 -10.01
C ARG A 836 -22.70 5.93 -10.73
N GLU A 837 -22.90 7.18 -10.31
CA GLU A 837 -22.24 8.33 -10.95
C GLU A 837 -20.71 8.26 -10.81
N LEU A 838 -20.20 7.84 -9.65
CA LEU A 838 -18.76 7.64 -9.43
C LEU A 838 -18.18 6.54 -10.34
N GLU A 839 -18.77 5.34 -10.36
CA GLU A 839 -18.26 4.20 -11.11
C GLU A 839 -18.35 4.43 -12.63
N LEU A 840 -19.43 5.06 -13.11
CA LEU A 840 -19.54 5.45 -14.52
C LEU A 840 -18.54 6.56 -14.90
N GLY A 841 -18.29 7.51 -14.00
CA GLY A 841 -17.24 8.53 -14.16
C GLY A 841 -15.85 7.92 -14.30
N LEU A 842 -15.49 7.00 -13.40
CA LEU A 842 -14.21 6.28 -13.43
C LEU A 842 -14.06 5.42 -14.70
N THR A 843 -15.15 4.77 -15.12
CA THR A 843 -15.21 3.98 -16.37
C THR A 843 -14.91 4.84 -17.59
N ARG A 844 -15.40 6.10 -17.63
CA ARG A 844 -15.12 7.05 -18.72
C ARG A 844 -13.69 7.59 -18.70
N ALA A 845 -13.09 7.72 -17.52
CA ALA A 845 -11.79 8.38 -17.34
C ALA A 845 -10.59 7.40 -17.37
N SER A 846 -10.84 6.10 -17.34
CA SER A 846 -9.82 5.03 -17.41
C SER A 846 -9.63 4.54 -18.84
N ASP A 847 -8.45 3.98 -19.16
CA ASP A 847 -8.19 3.43 -20.50
C ASP A 847 -8.90 2.10 -20.74
N VAL A 848 -9.10 1.36 -19.65
CA VAL A 848 -9.82 0.10 -19.62
C VAL A 848 -10.49 -0.10 -18.27
N THR A 849 -11.68 -0.68 -18.28
CA THR A 849 -12.36 -1.14 -17.06
C THR A 849 -12.36 -2.66 -17.02
N LEU A 850 -11.94 -3.21 -15.90
CA LEU A 850 -11.91 -4.65 -15.65
C LEU A 850 -13.12 -5.04 -14.80
N THR A 851 -13.99 -5.86 -15.38
CA THR A 851 -15.14 -6.46 -14.68
C THR A 851 -14.83 -7.91 -14.33
N VAL A 852 -15.57 -8.48 -13.38
CA VAL A 852 -15.37 -9.89 -13.00
C VAL A 852 -16.30 -10.85 -13.75
N SER A 853 -17.26 -10.34 -14.51
CA SER A 853 -18.17 -11.14 -15.33
C SER A 853 -18.52 -10.49 -16.66
N ASP A 854 -19.00 -11.32 -17.58
CA ASP A 854 -19.57 -10.88 -18.86
C ASP A 854 -20.87 -10.09 -18.69
N ASP A 855 -21.66 -10.39 -17.68
CA ASP A 855 -22.90 -9.68 -17.40
C ASP A 855 -22.62 -8.23 -16.97
N GLU A 856 -21.65 -8.02 -16.08
CA GLU A 856 -21.16 -6.68 -15.74
C GLU A 856 -20.57 -5.95 -16.94
N ARG A 857 -19.84 -6.66 -17.81
CA ARG A 857 -19.32 -6.10 -19.06
C ARG A 857 -20.45 -5.57 -19.94
N ARG A 858 -21.54 -6.32 -20.09
CA ARG A 858 -22.72 -5.89 -20.87
C ARG A 858 -23.39 -4.67 -20.23
N VAL A 859 -23.56 -4.67 -18.90
CA VAL A 859 -24.12 -3.52 -18.17
C VAL A 859 -23.29 -2.26 -18.44
N LEU A 860 -21.96 -2.33 -18.33
CA LEU A 860 -21.10 -1.18 -18.63
C LEU A 860 -21.11 -0.79 -20.10
N ALA A 861 -21.15 -1.75 -21.03
CA ALA A 861 -21.23 -1.48 -22.46
C ALA A 861 -22.53 -0.74 -22.85
N GLU A 862 -23.63 -1.01 -22.16
CA GLU A 862 -24.89 -0.28 -22.34
C GLU A 862 -24.84 1.14 -21.73
N LEU A 863 -24.29 1.27 -20.52
CA LEU A 863 -24.28 2.54 -19.78
C LEU A 863 -23.17 3.50 -20.24
N VAL A 864 -22.06 2.96 -20.73
CA VAL A 864 -20.90 3.71 -21.24
C VAL A 864 -20.40 3.09 -22.54
N PRO A 865 -21.10 3.28 -23.67
CA PRO A 865 -20.75 2.62 -24.94
C PRO A 865 -19.35 2.93 -25.48
N SER A 866 -18.74 4.04 -25.04
CA SER A 866 -17.38 4.43 -25.42
C SER A 866 -16.29 3.74 -24.58
N ALA A 867 -16.65 3.05 -23.49
CA ALA A 867 -15.67 2.45 -22.59
C ALA A 867 -15.12 1.13 -23.13
N ARG A 868 -13.82 0.93 -22.99
CA ARG A 868 -13.17 -0.36 -23.24
C ARG A 868 -13.30 -1.22 -21.99
N VAL A 869 -14.08 -2.30 -22.06
CA VAL A 869 -14.32 -3.18 -20.91
C VAL A 869 -13.81 -4.59 -21.20
N LYS A 870 -12.95 -5.11 -20.32
CA LYS A 870 -12.42 -6.48 -20.38
C LYS A 870 -12.81 -7.26 -19.11
N VAL A 871 -12.96 -8.56 -19.25
CA VAL A 871 -13.24 -9.44 -18.11
C VAL A 871 -11.91 -9.93 -17.53
N LEU A 872 -11.68 -9.64 -16.25
CA LEU A 872 -10.64 -10.25 -15.43
C LEU A 872 -11.33 -10.88 -14.21
N SER A 873 -11.79 -12.12 -14.36
CA SER A 873 -12.61 -12.77 -13.35
C SER A 873 -11.81 -13.24 -12.12
N ASN A 874 -12.47 -13.99 -11.23
CA ASN A 874 -11.79 -14.77 -10.21
C ASN A 874 -10.86 -15.77 -10.89
N ILE A 875 -9.66 -15.91 -10.34
CA ILE A 875 -8.67 -16.85 -10.85
C ILE A 875 -8.82 -18.11 -10.01
N HIS A 876 -8.96 -19.29 -10.63
CA HIS A 876 -9.07 -20.60 -9.98
C HIS A 876 -8.04 -21.55 -10.59
N SER A 877 -7.13 -22.06 -9.77
CA SER A 877 -6.18 -23.09 -10.20
C SER A 877 -6.76 -24.46 -9.93
N ALA A 878 -6.96 -25.24 -10.99
CA ALA A 878 -7.44 -26.60 -10.84
C ALA A 878 -6.39 -27.52 -10.22
N SER A 879 -6.85 -28.43 -9.36
CA SER A 879 -5.96 -29.42 -8.77
C SER A 879 -5.52 -30.43 -9.85
N PRO A 880 -4.20 -30.66 -10.02
CA PRO A 880 -3.71 -31.61 -11.02
C PRO A 880 -4.08 -33.07 -10.70
N ALA A 881 -4.46 -33.35 -9.44
CA ALA A 881 -4.84 -34.70 -9.04
C ALA A 881 -6.21 -35.12 -9.62
N PRO A 882 -6.33 -36.36 -10.14
CA PRO A 882 -7.64 -36.91 -10.48
C PRO A 882 -8.48 -37.08 -9.21
N THR A 883 -9.76 -36.78 -9.31
CA THR A 883 -10.71 -36.94 -8.19
C THR A 883 -11.63 -38.11 -8.46
N PHE A 884 -11.93 -38.85 -7.40
CA PHE A 884 -12.74 -40.06 -7.46
C PHE A 884 -13.91 -39.98 -6.48
N PRO A 885 -15.05 -40.61 -6.83
CA PRO A 885 -16.24 -40.65 -5.98
C PRO A 885 -16.05 -41.43 -4.66
N ASP A 886 -15.08 -42.36 -4.61
CA ASP A 886 -14.90 -43.29 -3.51
C ASP A 886 -14.63 -42.60 -2.16
N GLY A 887 -15.31 -43.07 -1.11
CA GLY A 887 -15.17 -42.55 0.25
C GLY A 887 -15.91 -41.23 0.52
N ARG A 888 -16.41 -40.55 -0.52
CA ARG A 888 -17.17 -39.30 -0.40
C ARG A 888 -18.65 -39.58 -0.26
N ARG A 889 -19.31 -39.04 0.76
CA ARG A 889 -20.73 -39.32 1.04
C ARG A 889 -21.58 -38.11 1.37
N ASP A 890 -20.95 -37.01 1.75
CA ASP A 890 -21.63 -35.90 2.40
C ASP A 890 -21.76 -34.67 1.51
N VAL A 891 -22.68 -33.80 1.90
CA VAL A 891 -23.01 -32.53 1.24
C VAL A 891 -22.22 -31.41 1.91
N LEU A 892 -21.63 -30.51 1.14
CA LEU A 892 -20.89 -29.36 1.67
C LEU A 892 -21.52 -28.05 1.21
N PHE A 893 -21.71 -27.12 2.14
CA PHE A 893 -22.04 -25.73 1.87
C PHE A 893 -20.94 -24.83 2.46
N VAL A 894 -20.44 -23.90 1.64
CA VAL A 894 -19.39 -22.95 2.04
C VAL A 894 -19.88 -21.53 1.81
N GLY A 895 -19.89 -20.70 2.85
CA GLY A 895 -20.29 -19.30 2.72
C GLY A 895 -19.87 -18.44 3.92
N GLY A 896 -19.43 -17.21 3.69
CA GLY A 896 -19.14 -16.25 4.76
C GLY A 896 -20.44 -15.68 5.34
N PHE A 897 -20.65 -15.79 6.65
CA PHE A 897 -21.93 -15.47 7.28
C PHE A 897 -22.08 -14.00 7.70
N ASP A 898 -21.14 -13.13 7.34
CA ASP A 898 -21.39 -11.68 7.35
C ASP A 898 -22.43 -11.28 6.29
N HIS A 899 -22.65 -12.12 5.26
CA HIS A 899 -23.60 -11.87 4.17
C HIS A 899 -24.94 -12.57 4.40
N VAL A 900 -26.03 -11.80 4.40
CA VAL A 900 -27.42 -12.29 4.57
C VAL A 900 -27.79 -13.43 3.60
N PRO A 901 -27.45 -13.40 2.29
CA PRO A 901 -27.76 -14.51 1.38
C PRO A 901 -27.20 -15.86 1.82
N ASN A 902 -26.02 -15.89 2.44
CA ASN A 902 -25.41 -17.15 2.88
C ASN A 902 -26.09 -17.71 4.13
N ARG A 903 -26.62 -16.84 5.00
CA ARG A 903 -27.41 -17.24 6.18
C ARG A 903 -28.73 -17.87 5.74
N ASP A 904 -29.37 -17.22 4.77
CA ASP A 904 -30.60 -17.69 4.15
C ASP A 904 -30.41 -19.05 3.46
N ALA A 905 -29.37 -19.19 2.64
CA ALA A 905 -29.01 -20.43 1.98
C ALA A 905 -28.70 -21.58 2.96
N ALA A 906 -27.96 -21.29 4.04
CA ALA A 906 -27.68 -22.27 5.09
C ALA A 906 -28.96 -22.74 5.79
N ARG A 907 -29.87 -21.81 6.11
CA ARG A 907 -31.18 -22.13 6.68
C ARG A 907 -32.00 -22.97 5.71
N TRP A 908 -32.10 -22.56 4.45
CA TRP A 908 -32.88 -23.28 3.45
C TRP A 908 -32.36 -24.70 3.20
N LEU A 909 -31.02 -24.87 3.17
CA LEU A 909 -30.37 -26.17 3.10
C LEU A 909 -30.74 -27.07 4.29
N ALA A 910 -30.65 -26.54 5.51
CA ALA A 910 -30.86 -27.30 6.73
C ALA A 910 -32.34 -27.63 7.01
N GLU A 911 -33.25 -26.71 6.68
CA GLU A 911 -34.65 -26.77 7.11
C GLU A 911 -35.59 -27.37 6.06
N GLU A 912 -35.26 -27.26 4.77
CA GLU A 912 -36.14 -27.68 3.67
C GLU A 912 -35.49 -28.71 2.74
N ILE A 913 -34.25 -28.46 2.28
CA ILE A 913 -33.59 -29.30 1.27
C ILE A 913 -33.10 -30.63 1.88
N MET A 914 -32.31 -30.58 2.95
CA MET A 914 -31.75 -31.79 3.57
C MET A 914 -32.79 -32.77 4.11
N PRO A 915 -33.93 -32.33 4.69
CA PRO A 915 -35.02 -33.23 5.03
C PRO A 915 -35.57 -34.02 3.83
N LEU A 916 -35.57 -33.44 2.63
CA LEU A 916 -35.97 -34.15 1.41
C LEU A 916 -34.90 -35.15 0.96
N VAL A 917 -33.63 -34.75 0.95
CA VAL A 917 -32.49 -35.64 0.61
C VAL A 917 -32.43 -36.84 1.55
N ARG A 918 -32.60 -36.62 2.85
CA ARG A 918 -32.50 -37.68 3.87
C ARG A 918 -33.65 -38.69 3.85
N ARG A 919 -34.76 -38.42 3.16
CA ARG A 919 -35.81 -39.43 2.91
C ARG A 919 -35.28 -40.59 2.05
N GLU A 920 -34.40 -40.28 1.10
CA GLU A 920 -33.77 -41.26 0.21
C GLU A 920 -32.37 -41.68 0.70
N HIS A 921 -31.66 -40.77 1.38
CA HIS A 921 -30.30 -40.98 1.87
C HIS A 921 -30.19 -40.68 3.38
N PRO A 922 -30.69 -41.57 4.27
CA PRO A 922 -30.73 -41.30 5.71
C PRO A 922 -29.36 -41.06 6.38
N ALA A 923 -28.27 -41.53 5.75
CA ALA A 923 -26.91 -41.37 6.25
C ALA A 923 -26.22 -40.07 5.77
N ALA A 924 -26.80 -39.33 4.82
CA ALA A 924 -26.18 -38.14 4.26
C ALA A 924 -26.14 -37.00 5.28
N VAL A 925 -24.97 -36.39 5.48
CA VAL A 925 -24.77 -35.23 6.35
C VAL A 925 -24.49 -34.00 5.51
N ALA A 926 -25.09 -32.86 5.88
CA ALA A 926 -24.70 -31.56 5.35
C ALA A 926 -23.71 -30.88 6.28
N HIS A 927 -22.56 -30.50 5.75
CA HIS A 927 -21.54 -29.71 6.45
C HIS A 927 -21.65 -28.24 6.04
N ILE A 928 -21.90 -27.37 7.01
CA ILE A 928 -21.99 -25.93 6.84
C ILE A 928 -20.69 -25.31 7.36
N VAL A 929 -19.91 -24.69 6.47
CA VAL A 929 -18.58 -24.14 6.76
C VAL A 929 -18.51 -22.67 6.36
N GLY A 930 -17.94 -21.83 7.21
CA GLY A 930 -17.85 -20.39 6.95
C GLY A 930 -17.46 -19.53 8.14
N SER A 931 -16.84 -18.39 7.87
CA SER A 931 -16.46 -17.41 8.89
C SER A 931 -17.67 -16.71 9.52
N LYS A 932 -17.52 -16.35 10.80
CA LYS A 932 -18.45 -15.53 11.60
C LYS A 932 -19.93 -15.99 11.57
N PRO A 933 -20.22 -17.28 11.80
CA PRO A 933 -21.61 -17.74 11.86
C PRO A 933 -22.36 -17.03 13.02
N PRO A 934 -23.45 -16.29 12.75
CA PRO A 934 -24.29 -15.77 13.81
C PRO A 934 -24.99 -16.91 14.53
N ARG A 935 -25.54 -16.62 15.71
CA ARG A 935 -26.24 -17.62 16.54
C ARG A 935 -27.34 -18.36 15.77
N GLU A 936 -28.08 -17.66 14.90
CA GLU A 936 -29.12 -18.28 14.06
C GLU A 936 -28.60 -19.34 13.08
N VAL A 937 -27.32 -19.27 12.66
CA VAL A 937 -26.68 -20.27 11.79
C VAL A 937 -26.11 -21.40 12.64
N LEU A 938 -25.52 -21.09 13.80
CA LEU A 938 -25.04 -22.10 14.75
C LEU A 938 -26.18 -23.00 15.24
N ASP A 939 -27.35 -22.41 15.52
CA ASP A 939 -28.55 -23.11 15.96
C ASP A 939 -29.21 -23.97 14.84
N LEU A 940 -28.67 -23.96 13.61
CA LEU A 940 -29.10 -24.89 12.55
C LEU A 940 -28.62 -26.32 12.78
N GLU A 941 -27.63 -26.53 13.65
CA GLU A 941 -27.10 -27.85 13.98
C GLU A 941 -28.21 -28.80 14.45
N ARG A 942 -28.37 -29.93 13.75
CA ARG A 942 -29.45 -30.90 13.96
C ARG A 942 -29.08 -32.25 13.36
N ASP A 943 -29.89 -33.28 13.56
CA ASP A 943 -29.64 -34.59 12.94
C ASP A 943 -29.54 -34.46 11.41
N GLY A 944 -28.38 -34.83 10.85
CA GLY A 944 -28.06 -34.69 9.43
C GLY A 944 -27.48 -33.35 8.97
N VAL A 945 -27.25 -32.39 9.87
CA VAL A 945 -26.61 -31.09 9.57
C VAL A 945 -25.58 -30.75 10.64
N VAL A 946 -24.33 -30.53 10.25
CA VAL A 946 -23.22 -30.15 11.12
C VAL A 946 -22.71 -28.77 10.73
N VAL A 947 -22.64 -27.86 11.71
CA VAL A 947 -22.13 -26.50 11.52
C VAL A 947 -20.71 -26.41 12.09
N HIS A 948 -19.71 -26.32 11.21
CA HIS A 948 -18.29 -26.26 11.63
C HIS A 948 -17.85 -24.84 12.01
N GLY A 949 -18.48 -23.82 11.44
CA GLY A 949 -17.96 -22.45 11.49
C GLY A 949 -16.70 -22.29 10.63
N TRP A 950 -15.74 -21.48 11.10
CA TRP A 950 -14.50 -21.23 10.38
C TRP A 950 -13.55 -22.43 10.46
N VAL A 951 -12.86 -22.73 9.37
CA VAL A 951 -11.85 -23.80 9.28
C VAL A 951 -10.58 -23.26 8.63
N GLU A 952 -9.43 -23.81 9.00
CA GLU A 952 -8.12 -23.35 8.52
C GLU A 952 -7.82 -23.79 7.07
N ASP A 953 -8.24 -25.00 6.67
CA ASP A 953 -8.03 -25.52 5.31
C ASP A 953 -9.33 -26.10 4.71
N LEU A 954 -9.91 -25.35 3.77
CA LEU A 954 -11.09 -25.79 3.01
C LEU A 954 -10.80 -26.91 2.02
N ALA A 955 -9.56 -27.08 1.54
CA ALA A 955 -9.21 -28.12 0.58
C ALA A 955 -9.38 -29.52 1.17
N VAL A 956 -9.25 -29.68 2.49
CA VAL A 956 -9.62 -30.92 3.20
C VAL A 956 -11.12 -31.19 3.03
N LYS A 957 -11.97 -30.18 3.27
CA LYS A 957 -13.43 -30.33 3.15
C LYS A 957 -13.89 -30.62 1.72
N TYR A 958 -13.30 -29.97 0.71
CA TYR A 958 -13.59 -30.32 -0.68
C TYR A 958 -13.16 -31.75 -1.03
N ARG A 959 -12.08 -32.27 -0.44
CA ARG A 959 -11.65 -33.68 -0.67
C ARG A 959 -12.60 -34.71 -0.05
N GLU A 960 -13.25 -34.38 1.05
CA GLU A 960 -14.19 -35.27 1.75
C GLU A 960 -15.61 -35.21 1.17
N ALA A 961 -16.03 -34.04 0.66
CA ALA A 961 -17.38 -33.82 0.18
C ALA A 961 -17.69 -34.61 -1.10
N ARG A 962 -18.92 -35.13 -1.18
CA ARG A 962 -19.48 -35.76 -2.37
C ARG A 962 -20.04 -34.72 -3.34
N VAL A 963 -20.66 -33.68 -2.81
CA VAL A 963 -21.28 -32.61 -3.60
C VAL A 963 -21.21 -31.31 -2.84
N VAL A 964 -20.93 -30.22 -3.54
CA VAL A 964 -21.08 -28.86 -3.00
C VAL A 964 -22.43 -28.31 -3.42
N VAL A 965 -23.15 -27.71 -2.47
CA VAL A 965 -24.47 -27.13 -2.73
C VAL A 965 -24.41 -25.61 -2.58
N ALA A 966 -25.00 -24.89 -3.52
CA ALA A 966 -25.08 -23.43 -3.51
C ALA A 966 -26.54 -22.96 -3.70
N PRO A 967 -27.37 -23.01 -2.63
CA PRO A 967 -28.81 -22.78 -2.73
C PRO A 967 -29.15 -21.30 -2.48
N LEU A 968 -28.67 -20.40 -3.35
CA LEU A 968 -28.85 -18.96 -3.17
C LEU A 968 -30.17 -18.50 -3.79
N ARG A 969 -31.06 -17.92 -2.98
CA ARG A 969 -32.34 -17.34 -3.44
C ARG A 969 -32.21 -15.90 -3.93
N PHE A 970 -31.21 -15.18 -3.44
CA PHE A 970 -30.91 -13.78 -3.79
C PHE A 970 -29.39 -13.52 -3.68
N GLY A 971 -28.89 -12.47 -4.35
CA GLY A 971 -27.46 -12.14 -4.42
C GLY A 971 -26.99 -11.62 -5.79
N ALA A 972 -25.69 -11.33 -5.93
CA ALA A 972 -25.08 -10.85 -7.18
C ALA A 972 -23.61 -11.28 -7.32
N GLY A 973 -23.09 -11.30 -8.55
CA GLY A 973 -21.68 -11.54 -8.89
C GLY A 973 -21.26 -13.02 -8.94
N VAL A 974 -20.07 -13.28 -9.48
CA VAL A 974 -19.52 -14.64 -9.62
C VAL A 974 -19.11 -15.22 -8.27
N LYS A 975 -19.57 -16.45 -7.97
CA LYS A 975 -19.32 -17.09 -6.68
C LYS A 975 -18.00 -17.86 -6.68
N GLY A 976 -16.97 -17.28 -6.05
CA GLY A 976 -15.66 -17.91 -5.90
C GLY A 976 -15.70 -19.31 -5.27
N LYS A 977 -16.65 -19.61 -4.37
CA LYS A 977 -16.79 -20.94 -3.73
C LYS A 977 -17.28 -22.03 -4.67
N VAL A 978 -18.07 -21.69 -5.68
CA VAL A 978 -18.44 -22.63 -6.74
C VAL A 978 -17.22 -22.93 -7.61
N GLY A 979 -16.49 -21.90 -8.03
CA GLY A 979 -15.26 -22.06 -8.80
C GLY A 979 -14.20 -22.89 -8.06
N GLU A 980 -14.03 -22.66 -6.76
CA GLU A 980 -13.13 -23.42 -5.89
C GLU A 980 -13.53 -24.90 -5.77
N ALA A 981 -14.83 -25.20 -5.60
CA ALA A 981 -15.31 -26.58 -5.55
C ALA A 981 -15.02 -27.34 -6.87
N LEU A 982 -15.33 -26.71 -8.00
CA LEU A 982 -15.11 -27.27 -9.33
C LEU A 982 -13.61 -27.40 -9.65
N SER A 983 -12.76 -26.48 -9.21
CA SER A 983 -11.30 -26.56 -9.38
C SER A 983 -10.70 -27.71 -8.56
N HIS A 984 -11.32 -28.06 -7.42
CA HIS A 984 -11.04 -29.28 -6.66
C HIS A 984 -11.73 -30.53 -7.22
N GLY A 985 -12.41 -30.44 -8.36
CA GLY A 985 -13.09 -31.55 -9.02
C GLY A 985 -14.23 -32.15 -8.20
N VAL A 986 -14.98 -31.31 -7.50
CA VAL A 986 -16.19 -31.70 -6.76
C VAL A 986 -17.41 -31.17 -7.51
N PRO A 987 -18.41 -32.01 -7.86
CA PRO A 987 -19.63 -31.56 -8.50
C PRO A 987 -20.40 -30.54 -7.66
N VAL A 988 -21.07 -29.61 -8.34
CA VAL A 988 -21.89 -28.56 -7.72
C VAL A 988 -23.36 -28.72 -8.11
N VAL A 989 -24.23 -28.56 -7.12
CA VAL A 989 -25.69 -28.39 -7.30
C VAL A 989 -26.05 -26.99 -6.80
N GLY A 990 -26.59 -26.13 -7.65
CA GLY A 990 -26.85 -24.73 -7.30
C GLY A 990 -28.12 -24.16 -7.92
N THR A 991 -28.56 -23.03 -7.42
CA THR A 991 -29.62 -22.24 -8.09
C THR A 991 -29.07 -21.59 -9.36
N THR A 992 -29.96 -21.18 -10.26
CA THR A 992 -29.60 -20.40 -11.46
C THR A 992 -28.78 -19.17 -11.05
N LEU A 993 -29.17 -18.52 -9.95
CA LEU A 993 -28.47 -17.36 -9.41
C LEU A 993 -27.08 -17.68 -8.84
N ALA A 994 -26.88 -18.86 -8.25
CA ALA A 994 -25.60 -19.24 -7.68
C ALA A 994 -24.53 -19.54 -8.74
N LEU A 995 -24.95 -19.93 -9.94
CA LEU A 995 -24.08 -20.33 -11.06
C LEU A 995 -23.95 -19.22 -12.13
N GLU A 996 -24.53 -18.04 -11.88
CA GLU A 996 -24.47 -16.86 -12.73
C GLU A 996 -23.01 -16.49 -13.08
N GLY A 997 -22.76 -16.18 -14.35
CA GLY A 997 -21.46 -15.74 -14.85
C GLY A 997 -20.39 -16.84 -15.00
N MET A 998 -20.73 -18.13 -14.81
CA MET A 998 -19.76 -19.24 -14.88
C MET A 998 -19.84 -20.13 -16.14
N ASP A 999 -20.77 -19.84 -17.06
CA ASP A 999 -21.05 -20.65 -18.28
C ASP A 999 -21.21 -22.16 -18.00
N LEU A 1000 -21.82 -22.49 -16.87
CA LEU A 1000 -22.10 -23.87 -16.48
C LEU A 1000 -23.43 -24.34 -17.08
N ARG A 1001 -23.49 -25.60 -17.51
CA ARG A 1001 -24.65 -26.21 -18.16
C ARG A 1001 -25.25 -27.29 -17.27
N ASP A 1002 -26.56 -27.21 -17.08
CA ASP A 1002 -27.33 -28.17 -16.28
C ASP A 1002 -27.18 -29.60 -16.82
N GLY A 1003 -26.87 -30.55 -15.92
CA GLY A 1003 -26.65 -31.96 -16.23
C GLY A 1003 -25.32 -32.27 -16.93
N GLU A 1004 -24.56 -31.27 -17.37
CA GLU A 1004 -23.27 -31.45 -18.06
C GLU A 1004 -22.09 -31.07 -17.17
N SER A 1005 -22.05 -29.85 -16.63
CA SER A 1005 -20.95 -29.32 -15.81
C SER A 1005 -21.36 -28.91 -14.39
N ALA A 1006 -22.65 -28.75 -14.13
CA ALA A 1006 -23.27 -28.59 -12.82
C ALA A 1006 -24.72 -29.09 -12.85
N ILE A 1007 -25.42 -29.14 -11.72
CA ILE A 1007 -26.87 -29.33 -11.68
C ILE A 1007 -27.54 -28.04 -11.21
N VAL A 1008 -28.57 -27.60 -11.94
CA VAL A 1008 -29.32 -26.38 -11.66
C VAL A 1008 -30.68 -26.72 -11.05
N GLY A 1009 -31.05 -26.02 -9.98
CA GLY A 1009 -32.39 -26.11 -9.39
C GLY A 1009 -32.76 -24.88 -8.57
N ASP A 1010 -33.94 -24.33 -8.81
CA ASP A 1010 -34.41 -23.10 -8.14
C ASP A 1010 -35.46 -23.37 -7.05
N THR A 1011 -35.89 -24.62 -6.87
CA THR A 1011 -36.75 -25.05 -5.76
C THR A 1011 -36.07 -26.08 -4.86
N ALA A 1012 -36.55 -26.22 -3.62
CA ALA A 1012 -36.00 -27.18 -2.66
C ALA A 1012 -36.06 -28.62 -3.19
N GLU A 1013 -37.14 -28.99 -3.90
CA GLU A 1013 -37.30 -30.32 -4.49
C GLU A 1013 -36.35 -30.55 -5.68
N GLN A 1014 -36.09 -29.52 -6.49
CA GLN A 1014 -35.13 -29.61 -7.59
C GLN A 1014 -33.71 -29.79 -7.06
N LEU A 1015 -33.31 -28.96 -6.09
CA LEU A 1015 -32.01 -29.05 -5.44
C LEU A 1015 -31.83 -30.40 -4.72
N ALA A 1016 -32.85 -30.88 -3.99
CA ALA A 1016 -32.80 -32.17 -3.32
C ALA A 1016 -32.63 -33.33 -4.32
N ARG A 1017 -33.38 -33.34 -5.45
CA ARG A 1017 -33.20 -34.34 -6.51
C ARG A 1017 -31.81 -34.29 -7.13
N GLY A 1018 -31.30 -33.08 -7.36
CA GLY A 1018 -29.93 -32.88 -7.86
C GLY A 1018 -28.90 -33.49 -6.92
N ILE A 1019 -28.99 -33.20 -5.63
CA ILE A 1019 -28.12 -33.78 -4.60
C ILE A 1019 -28.22 -35.31 -4.60
N SER A 1020 -29.43 -35.88 -4.52
CA SER A 1020 -29.65 -37.34 -4.54
C SER A 1020 -29.01 -38.01 -5.76
N SER A 1021 -29.11 -37.39 -6.95
CA SER A 1021 -28.51 -37.95 -8.17
C SER A 1021 -26.97 -38.03 -8.10
N VAL A 1022 -26.31 -37.02 -7.52
CA VAL A 1022 -24.85 -36.96 -7.36
C VAL A 1022 -24.36 -37.91 -6.26
N LEU A 1023 -25.17 -38.11 -5.21
CA LEU A 1023 -24.89 -39.07 -4.14
C LEU A 1023 -24.95 -40.53 -4.62
N THR A 1024 -25.72 -40.83 -5.67
CA THR A 1024 -26.01 -42.21 -6.12
C THR A 1024 -25.32 -42.65 -7.39
N ASP A 1025 -25.11 -41.75 -8.36
CA ASP A 1025 -24.54 -42.08 -9.66
C ASP A 1025 -23.06 -41.63 -9.76
N ASP A 1026 -22.13 -42.57 -9.55
CA ASP A 1026 -20.69 -42.35 -9.71
C ASP A 1026 -20.28 -41.94 -11.15
N GLY A 1027 -21.03 -42.41 -12.15
CA GLY A 1027 -20.81 -42.06 -13.54
C GLY A 1027 -21.18 -40.60 -13.82
N LEU A 1028 -22.34 -40.15 -13.33
CA LEU A 1028 -22.74 -38.74 -13.36
C LEU A 1028 -21.75 -37.88 -12.57
N TRP A 1029 -21.38 -38.30 -11.37
CA TRP A 1029 -20.39 -37.61 -10.53
C TRP A 1029 -19.09 -37.35 -11.29
N THR A 1030 -18.52 -38.39 -11.91
CA THR A 1030 -17.25 -38.30 -12.64
C THR A 1030 -17.35 -37.38 -13.86
N ARG A 1031 -18.47 -37.41 -14.58
CA ARG A 1031 -18.72 -36.52 -15.72
C ARG A 1031 -18.80 -35.06 -15.26
N LEU A 1032 -19.63 -34.76 -14.25
CA LEU A 1032 -19.79 -33.42 -13.70
C LEU A 1032 -18.47 -32.88 -13.14
N ALA A 1033 -17.73 -33.69 -12.38
CA ALA A 1033 -16.44 -33.30 -11.81
C ALA A 1033 -15.42 -32.93 -12.90
N ARG A 1034 -15.32 -33.72 -13.97
CA ARG A 1034 -14.41 -33.45 -15.10
C ARG A 1034 -14.86 -32.24 -15.91
N ALA A 1035 -16.13 -32.19 -16.31
CA ALA A 1035 -16.68 -31.13 -17.14
C ALA A 1035 -16.67 -29.79 -16.41
N GLY A 1036 -17.07 -29.76 -15.14
CA GLY A 1036 -17.02 -28.57 -14.29
C GLY A 1036 -15.60 -28.07 -14.06
N ARG A 1037 -14.62 -28.96 -13.82
CA ARG A 1037 -13.20 -28.57 -13.75
C ARG A 1037 -12.72 -27.95 -15.06
N THR A 1038 -13.04 -28.58 -16.19
CA THR A 1038 -12.66 -28.09 -17.53
C THR A 1038 -13.28 -26.71 -17.80
N ALA A 1039 -14.54 -26.51 -17.43
CA ALA A 1039 -15.21 -25.21 -17.57
C ALA A 1039 -14.55 -24.13 -16.71
N VAL A 1040 -14.16 -24.46 -15.47
CA VAL A 1040 -13.46 -23.52 -14.60
C VAL A 1040 -12.04 -23.21 -15.09
N GLU A 1041 -11.28 -24.20 -15.57
CA GLU A 1041 -9.98 -23.94 -16.19
C GLU A 1041 -10.11 -23.04 -17.42
N ALA A 1042 -11.12 -23.27 -18.27
CA ALA A 1042 -11.32 -22.52 -19.50
C ALA A 1042 -11.82 -21.08 -19.28
N GLY A 1043 -12.63 -20.84 -18.24
CA GLY A 1043 -13.21 -19.51 -17.97
C GLY A 1043 -12.49 -18.71 -16.87
N PHE A 1044 -11.87 -19.40 -15.91
CA PHE A 1044 -11.32 -18.82 -14.68
C PHE A 1044 -9.88 -19.29 -14.40
N GLY A 1045 -9.25 -20.02 -15.31
CA GLY A 1045 -7.88 -20.51 -15.12
C GLY A 1045 -6.85 -19.38 -15.07
N PRO A 1046 -5.65 -19.63 -14.50
CA PRO A 1046 -4.56 -18.67 -14.48
C PRO A 1046 -4.16 -18.16 -15.87
N ASP A 1047 -4.25 -19.01 -16.89
CA ASP A 1047 -3.88 -18.65 -18.27
C ASP A 1047 -4.86 -17.64 -18.90
N VAL A 1048 -6.14 -17.71 -18.55
CA VAL A 1048 -7.15 -16.74 -18.99
C VAL A 1048 -6.81 -15.35 -18.45
N ALA A 1049 -6.59 -15.26 -17.13
CA ALA A 1049 -6.20 -14.00 -16.49
C ALA A 1049 -4.82 -13.51 -16.98
N ARG A 1050 -3.87 -14.42 -17.18
CA ARG A 1050 -2.55 -14.10 -17.74
C ARG A 1050 -2.67 -13.50 -19.14
N SER A 1051 -3.55 -14.04 -20.00
CA SER A 1051 -3.81 -13.48 -21.33
C SER A 1051 -4.34 -12.05 -21.23
N THR A 1052 -5.38 -11.82 -20.42
CA THR A 1052 -5.93 -10.47 -20.21
C THR A 1052 -4.86 -9.49 -19.71
N LEU A 1053 -4.09 -9.86 -18.68
CA LEU A 1053 -3.02 -9.01 -18.14
C LEU A 1053 -1.91 -8.75 -19.18
N SER A 1054 -1.57 -9.73 -20.01
CA SER A 1054 -0.56 -9.58 -21.07
C SER A 1054 -1.01 -8.63 -22.18
N GLU A 1055 -2.29 -8.67 -22.56
CA GLU A 1055 -2.89 -7.72 -23.50
C GLU A 1055 -2.81 -6.28 -22.96
N LEU A 1056 -3.11 -6.09 -21.68
CA LEU A 1056 -3.00 -4.77 -21.03
C LEU A 1056 -1.57 -4.23 -21.05
N LEU A 1057 -0.57 -5.09 -20.86
CA LEU A 1057 0.85 -4.72 -20.85
C LEU A 1057 1.40 -4.41 -22.26
N THR A 1058 0.80 -4.97 -23.31
CA THR A 1058 1.26 -4.82 -24.70
C THR A 1058 0.51 -3.74 -25.48
N GLY A 1059 -0.67 -3.31 -24.99
CA GLY A 1059 -1.50 -2.30 -25.65
C GLY A 1059 -2.19 -2.78 -26.93
N ALA A 1060 -2.06 -4.06 -27.30
CA ALA A 1060 -2.70 -4.65 -28.47
C ALA A 1060 -4.09 -5.21 -28.10
N ASP A 1061 -5.10 -4.96 -28.94
CA ASP A 1061 -6.32 -5.77 -28.93
C ASP A 1061 -6.08 -7.06 -29.70
N PRO A 1062 -6.65 -8.21 -29.26
CA PRO A 1062 -6.72 -9.38 -30.11
C PRO A 1062 -7.55 -9.01 -31.34
N VAL A 1063 -6.96 -9.16 -32.52
CA VAL A 1063 -7.68 -9.12 -33.79
C VAL A 1063 -8.71 -10.26 -33.74
N ASP A 1064 -9.98 -9.88 -33.92
CA ASP A 1064 -11.16 -10.76 -34.03
C ASP A 1064 -10.92 -12.07 -34.81
#